data_AF-A0ABD3QGY7-F1
#
_entry.id   AF-A0ABD3QGY7-F1
#
_cell.length_a   1.000
_cell.length_b   1.000
_cell.length_c   1.000
_cell.angle_alpha   90.00
_cell.angle_beta   90.00
_cell.angle_gamma   90.00
#
_symmetry.space_group_name_H-M   'P 1'
#
loop_
_entity.id
_entity.type
_entity.pdbx_description
1 polymer ?
#
loop_
_entity_poly.entity_id
_entity_poly.type
_entity_poly.pdbx_seq_one_letter_code
_entity_poly.pdbx_strand_id
1 'polypeptide(L)'
;MITFLLLFLATVLPTTQAIQRPRSILVAGSLNADTFLPVARFPSPGENLTLLQNSEHLIDVPGGKGMNQAIAASKLCKRTGSGESIKASFLGQFGNDGAASILRSALIENGVDISLCGQSNHPSGRGYVMIVPQGEVSAVISGGSNQFGWDHYYDELSDQDIEDVIRPYSLVQLQCEIPHHVNLRLAGAAKRLGVTVMLDAGGEDRMMGRDILECCDYLVPNESELERLSSYFEGDDIVEEGIAEKMEKMQSLLGPDIDAGLVYQRVSLLQNNGANNVLVTLGARGSILFKKQRSTAADKTNIIYQSACCLPQGSSVIDETGAGDCYRAAFAVSLMEQCTGDVDVVDDDDTLRKCMKFASAAGAMAVTKKGAVPSIPSRDVVEELMVWNDKKSIELATETVPRGGMKRSDDDGMDDDFPFMFGSRLNSMKDRQDLLEPSDKMLSPRDFVRRQARIKGLGCVDFNYPQHFHDWTPNEARRALDEAGLVAGAVCLRYPSKFARGAMNHPDPTMRREAIEMTKDAAEVAQILGCDEVVVWSAYDGYDYPFQVNYKEKWSQLVSAFQECADAYPDIKWSLEYKPTDENTRFFTVASTGAAMLLVKEVDRPNFGLTLDMGHMLMSGENPGQSISMVGDKLFGIQLNDGYTRLAAEDGMMFGSIHPSMALEALYQLRVNNFRGHLYFDTFPQRTDPIREAEYNIQRVKDFWRAVGSMDPDEISRIAAEHDALGSLELINEALRQ
;
A
#
# COMPACT_ATOMS: atom_id res chain seq x y z
N MET A 1 17.36 -54.15 -46.44
CA MET A 1 18.65 -53.71 -47.01
C MET A 1 19.25 -52.72 -46.03
N ILE A 2 20.08 -53.14 -45.06
CA ILE A 2 21.57 -53.21 -45.11
C ILE A 2 22.14 -51.82 -45.45
N THR A 3 22.82 -51.11 -44.54
CA THR A 3 24.27 -51.22 -44.19
C THR A 3 24.52 -50.41 -42.88
N PHE A 4 24.87 -50.94 -41.71
CA PHE A 4 26.16 -51.39 -41.11
C PHE A 4 27.36 -50.40 -41.07
N LEU A 5 27.68 -49.87 -39.86
CA LEU A 5 29.02 -49.88 -39.19
C LEU A 5 28.87 -49.23 -37.77
N LEU A 6 28.74 -49.97 -36.66
CA LEU A 6 29.81 -50.47 -35.74
C LEU A 6 30.76 -49.41 -35.16
N LEU A 7 30.56 -49.08 -33.88
CA LEU A 7 31.62 -49.04 -32.86
C LEU A 7 31.05 -49.32 -31.47
N PHE A 8 31.72 -50.22 -30.76
CA PHE A 8 31.29 -50.97 -29.58
C PHE A 8 31.96 -50.40 -28.30
N LEU A 9 31.28 -50.54 -27.16
CA LEU A 9 31.76 -50.48 -25.77
C LEU A 9 32.18 -49.12 -25.16
N ALA A 10 31.25 -48.56 -24.39
CA ALA A 10 31.48 -48.30 -22.97
C ALA A 10 30.17 -48.51 -22.21
N THR A 11 30.13 -49.52 -21.34
CA THR A 11 29.10 -49.70 -20.31
C THR A 11 29.18 -48.50 -19.36
N VAL A 12 28.35 -47.50 -19.61
CA VAL A 12 28.01 -46.46 -18.64
C VAL A 12 26.59 -46.77 -18.22
N LEU A 13 26.41 -47.06 -16.92
CA LEU A 13 25.12 -46.99 -16.23
C LEU A 13 24.33 -45.79 -16.79
N PRO A 14 23.01 -45.83 -16.97
CA PRO A 14 22.29 -44.61 -17.32
C PRO A 14 22.38 -43.66 -16.12
N THR A 15 23.45 -42.88 -16.05
CA THR A 15 23.42 -41.55 -15.45
C THR A 15 22.27 -40.86 -16.16
N THR A 16 21.21 -40.60 -15.40
CA THR A 16 20.09 -39.72 -15.74
C THR A 16 20.65 -38.49 -16.46
N GLN A 17 20.68 -38.54 -17.79
CA GLN A 17 20.92 -37.38 -18.61
C GLN A 17 19.69 -36.50 -18.37
N ALA A 18 19.87 -35.44 -17.60
CA ALA A 18 18.80 -34.52 -17.32
C ALA A 18 18.29 -33.95 -18.64
N ILE A 19 16.99 -34.13 -18.88
CA ILE A 19 16.33 -33.59 -20.06
C ILE A 19 16.28 -32.08 -19.83
N GLN A 20 17.11 -31.32 -20.54
CA GLN A 20 17.03 -29.86 -20.55
C GLN A 20 15.72 -29.46 -21.23
N ARG A 21 14.67 -29.19 -20.43
CA ARG A 21 13.32 -28.90 -20.96
C ARG A 21 13.24 -27.46 -21.47
N PRO A 22 12.56 -27.23 -22.60
CA PRO A 22 12.27 -25.88 -23.07
C PRO A 22 11.32 -25.18 -22.09
N ARG A 23 11.61 -23.91 -21.78
CA ARG A 23 10.80 -23.10 -20.87
C ARG A 23 9.45 -22.81 -21.52
N SER A 24 8.41 -23.54 -21.13
CA SER A 24 7.07 -23.41 -21.70
C SER A 24 6.01 -23.73 -20.66
N ILE A 25 4.87 -23.05 -20.78
CA ILE A 25 3.75 -23.10 -19.85
C ILE A 25 2.53 -23.60 -20.62
N LEU A 26 1.89 -24.66 -20.10
CA LEU A 26 0.58 -25.10 -20.56
C LEU A 26 -0.47 -24.61 -19.58
N VAL A 27 -1.41 -23.81 -20.06
CA VAL A 27 -2.61 -23.45 -19.29
C VAL A 27 -3.77 -24.31 -19.79
N ALA A 28 -4.34 -25.14 -18.92
CA ALA A 28 -5.53 -25.93 -19.24
C ALA A 28 -6.73 -25.36 -18.48
N GLY A 29 -7.75 -24.90 -19.20
CA GLY A 29 -8.89 -24.31 -18.52
C GLY A 29 -10.00 -23.75 -19.38
N SER A 30 -10.80 -22.91 -18.74
CA SER A 30 -12.02 -22.34 -19.31
C SER A 30 -11.76 -21.17 -20.26
N LEU A 31 -12.67 -21.02 -21.20
CA LEU A 31 -12.83 -19.85 -22.07
C LEU A 31 -14.31 -19.46 -22.10
N ASN A 32 -14.61 -18.20 -21.78
CA ASN A 32 -15.97 -17.69 -21.71
C ASN A 32 -16.17 -16.50 -22.65
N ALA A 33 -17.36 -16.42 -23.25
CA ALA A 33 -17.87 -15.22 -23.89
C ALA A 33 -18.83 -14.51 -22.94
N ASP A 34 -18.28 -13.59 -22.15
CA ASP A 34 -18.97 -12.93 -21.06
C ASP A 34 -19.90 -11.81 -21.56
N THR A 35 -21.01 -11.64 -20.85
CA THR A 35 -22.03 -10.63 -21.13
C THR A 35 -22.22 -9.77 -19.89
N PHE A 36 -21.94 -8.48 -20.01
CA PHE A 36 -22.06 -7.51 -18.94
C PHE A 36 -23.42 -6.81 -18.98
N LEU A 37 -24.14 -6.91 -17.87
CA LEU A 37 -25.51 -6.49 -17.67
C LEU A 37 -25.55 -5.34 -16.64
N PRO A 38 -25.52 -4.07 -17.08
CA PRO A 38 -25.56 -2.94 -16.17
C PRO A 38 -26.96 -2.80 -15.55
N VAL A 39 -27.06 -2.93 -14.22
CA VAL A 39 -28.30 -2.88 -13.45
C VAL A 39 -28.18 -1.87 -12.31
N ALA A 40 -29.28 -1.25 -11.89
CA ALA A 40 -29.24 -0.28 -10.78
C ALA A 40 -28.91 -0.93 -9.43
N ARG A 41 -29.25 -2.21 -9.27
CA ARG A 41 -29.01 -3.08 -8.10
C ARG A 41 -29.21 -4.54 -8.51
N PHE A 42 -28.82 -5.48 -7.66
CA PHE A 42 -29.12 -6.90 -7.88
C PHE A 42 -30.63 -7.20 -7.78
N PRO A 43 -31.16 -8.15 -8.56
CA PRO A 43 -32.58 -8.52 -8.53
C PRO A 43 -32.93 -9.29 -7.26
N SER A 44 -34.08 -8.96 -6.66
CA SER A 44 -34.68 -9.75 -5.58
C SER A 44 -35.46 -10.96 -6.12
N PRO A 45 -35.71 -12.00 -5.31
CA PRO A 45 -36.55 -13.13 -5.74
C PRO A 45 -37.93 -12.67 -6.25
N GLY A 46 -38.30 -13.07 -7.47
CA GLY A 46 -39.58 -12.74 -8.10
C GLY A 46 -39.62 -11.39 -8.83
N GLU A 47 -38.51 -10.65 -8.86
CA GLU A 47 -38.42 -9.34 -9.49
C GLU A 47 -37.96 -9.40 -10.96
N ASN A 48 -38.44 -8.45 -11.77
CA ASN A 48 -37.90 -8.17 -13.10
C ASN A 48 -37.17 -6.83 -13.09
N LEU A 49 -35.89 -6.81 -13.49
CA LEU A 49 -35.10 -5.59 -13.63
C LEU A 49 -34.83 -5.27 -15.11
N THR A 50 -34.87 -3.99 -15.44
CA THR A 50 -34.48 -3.47 -16.75
C THR A 50 -33.04 -2.97 -16.70
N LEU A 51 -32.26 -3.24 -17.76
CA LEU A 51 -30.90 -2.74 -17.88
C LEU A 51 -30.87 -1.20 -17.93
N LEU A 52 -29.80 -0.62 -17.42
CA LEU A 52 -29.57 0.83 -17.48
C LEU A 52 -29.32 1.26 -18.94
N GLN A 53 -30.10 2.23 -19.43
CA GLN A 53 -30.11 2.64 -20.85
C GLN A 53 -28.89 3.46 -21.29
N ASN A 54 -28.14 4.05 -20.35
CA ASN A 54 -26.99 4.91 -20.63
C ASN A 54 -25.64 4.25 -20.34
N SER A 55 -25.61 2.92 -20.24
CA SER A 55 -24.41 2.15 -19.93
C SER A 55 -24.00 1.32 -21.14
N GLU A 56 -22.70 1.26 -21.45
CA GLU A 56 -22.18 0.40 -22.52
C GLU A 56 -22.54 -1.07 -22.24
N HIS A 57 -23.41 -1.64 -23.07
CA HIS A 57 -23.70 -3.06 -23.07
C HIS A 57 -22.54 -3.79 -23.75
N LEU A 58 -21.82 -4.64 -23.01
CA LEU A 58 -20.74 -5.44 -23.56
C LEU A 58 -21.22 -6.89 -23.66
N ILE A 59 -21.33 -7.40 -24.89
CA ILE A 59 -21.80 -8.75 -25.21
C ILE A 59 -20.64 -9.52 -25.86
N ASP A 60 -20.52 -10.80 -25.54
CA ASP A 60 -19.48 -11.71 -26.06
C ASP A 60 -18.06 -11.19 -25.83
N VAL A 61 -17.81 -10.63 -24.64
CA VAL A 61 -16.47 -10.19 -24.22
C VAL A 61 -15.62 -11.43 -23.93
N PRO A 62 -14.43 -11.58 -24.54
CA PRO A 62 -13.55 -12.69 -24.21
C PRO A 62 -13.12 -12.70 -22.73
N GLY A 63 -13.26 -13.85 -22.08
CA GLY A 63 -12.94 -14.06 -20.68
C GLY A 63 -12.80 -15.54 -20.32
N GLY A 64 -12.99 -15.86 -19.04
CA GLY A 64 -12.72 -17.18 -18.46
C GLY A 64 -11.32 -17.29 -17.86
N LYS A 65 -11.22 -17.93 -16.70
CA LYS A 65 -9.98 -17.99 -15.91
C LYS A 65 -8.80 -18.54 -16.70
N GLY A 66 -9.00 -19.68 -17.37
CA GLY A 66 -7.96 -20.32 -18.17
C GLY A 66 -7.46 -19.43 -19.30
N MET A 67 -8.38 -18.82 -20.05
CA MET A 67 -8.05 -17.89 -21.14
C MET A 67 -7.31 -16.64 -20.64
N ASN A 68 -7.79 -16.02 -19.56
CA ASN A 68 -7.13 -14.86 -18.95
C ASN A 68 -5.70 -15.19 -18.55
N GLN A 69 -5.51 -16.34 -17.90
CA GLN A 69 -4.20 -16.81 -17.45
C GLN A 69 -3.26 -17.10 -18.62
N ALA A 70 -3.75 -17.71 -19.71
CA ALA A 70 -2.95 -17.99 -20.91
C ALA A 70 -2.50 -16.71 -21.62
N ILE A 71 -3.39 -15.73 -21.77
CA ILE A 71 -3.08 -14.42 -22.36
C ILE A 71 -2.09 -13.66 -21.48
N ALA A 72 -2.29 -13.66 -20.16
CA ALA A 72 -1.37 -13.04 -19.21
C ALA A 72 0.01 -13.69 -19.28
N ALA A 73 0.09 -15.03 -19.29
CA ALA A 73 1.35 -15.74 -19.46
C ALA A 73 2.06 -15.29 -20.74
N SER A 74 1.36 -15.29 -21.88
CA SER A 74 1.93 -14.86 -23.17
C SER A 74 2.46 -13.41 -23.16
N LYS A 75 1.67 -12.45 -22.64
CA LYS A 75 2.04 -11.03 -22.60
C LYS A 75 3.20 -10.72 -21.65
N LEU A 76 3.34 -11.49 -20.58
CA LEU A 76 4.32 -11.24 -19.52
C LEU A 76 5.64 -11.96 -19.75
N CYS A 77 5.74 -12.90 -20.67
CA CYS A 77 7.00 -13.58 -20.98
C CYS A 77 8.02 -12.62 -21.61
N LYS A 78 9.30 -12.69 -21.18
CA LYS A 78 10.37 -11.91 -21.81
C LYS A 78 10.56 -12.30 -23.28
N ARG A 79 10.57 -11.30 -24.17
CA ARG A 79 11.06 -11.44 -25.54
C ARG A 79 12.57 -11.21 -25.55
N THR A 80 13.37 -12.26 -25.61
CA THR A 80 14.82 -12.11 -25.75
C THR A 80 15.17 -11.87 -27.22
N GLY A 81 16.15 -10.98 -27.49
CA GLY A 81 16.69 -10.76 -28.85
C GLY A 81 17.38 -11.99 -29.45
N SER A 82 17.60 -13.05 -28.67
CA SER A 82 18.11 -14.36 -29.09
C SER A 82 17.01 -15.35 -29.52
N GLY A 83 15.73 -14.98 -29.46
CA GLY A 83 14.62 -15.83 -29.91
C GLY A 83 14.16 -16.90 -28.91
N GLU A 84 14.71 -16.93 -27.70
CA GLU A 84 14.20 -17.78 -26.61
C GLU A 84 13.11 -17.02 -25.85
N SER A 85 11.86 -17.24 -26.22
CA SER A 85 10.68 -16.78 -25.48
C SER A 85 10.03 -17.97 -24.78
N ILE A 86 9.61 -17.79 -23.53
CA ILE A 86 8.72 -18.77 -22.88
C ILE A 86 7.44 -18.85 -23.71
N LYS A 87 7.08 -20.06 -24.15
CA LYS A 87 5.89 -20.28 -24.96
C LYS A 87 4.70 -20.60 -24.06
N ALA A 88 3.66 -19.78 -24.11
CA ALA A 88 2.37 -20.05 -23.48
C ALA A 88 1.46 -20.79 -24.47
N SER A 89 1.03 -21.99 -24.08
CA SER A 89 0.07 -22.78 -24.85
C SER A 89 -1.19 -22.99 -24.04
N PHE A 90 -2.32 -23.11 -24.73
CA PHE A 90 -3.62 -23.26 -24.12
C PHE A 90 -4.28 -24.56 -24.54
N LEU A 91 -4.80 -25.28 -23.56
CA LEU A 91 -5.60 -26.48 -23.72
C LEU A 91 -7.03 -26.17 -23.23
N GLY A 92 -7.97 -26.08 -24.17
CA GLY A 92 -9.36 -25.79 -23.89
C GLY A 92 -10.28 -26.32 -24.98
N GLN A 93 -11.60 -26.19 -24.78
CA GLN A 93 -12.61 -26.68 -25.71
C GLN A 93 -13.44 -25.51 -26.26
N PHE A 94 -13.28 -25.22 -27.55
CA PHE A 94 -14.09 -24.21 -28.22
C PHE A 94 -15.53 -24.71 -28.41
N GLY A 95 -16.51 -23.85 -28.19
CA GLY A 95 -17.91 -24.19 -28.43
C GLY A 95 -18.29 -24.18 -29.91
N ASN A 96 -19.47 -24.72 -30.24
CA ASN A 96 -19.99 -24.78 -31.62
C ASN A 96 -20.82 -23.55 -32.04
N ASP A 97 -20.66 -22.43 -31.35
CA ASP A 97 -21.42 -21.19 -31.57
C ASP A 97 -20.55 -20.06 -32.15
N GLY A 98 -21.17 -18.92 -32.46
CA GLY A 98 -20.47 -17.76 -33.02
C GLY A 98 -19.37 -17.20 -32.10
N ALA A 99 -19.57 -17.31 -30.79
CA ALA A 99 -18.62 -16.85 -29.77
C ALA A 99 -17.26 -17.55 -29.88
N ALA A 100 -17.20 -18.81 -30.31
CA ALA A 100 -15.96 -19.55 -30.45
C ALA A 100 -14.94 -18.86 -31.36
N SER A 101 -15.39 -18.18 -32.42
CA SER A 101 -14.52 -17.42 -33.31
C SER A 101 -13.88 -16.21 -32.60
N ILE A 102 -14.64 -15.51 -31.77
CA ILE A 102 -14.19 -14.35 -30.99
C ILE A 102 -13.12 -14.79 -29.98
N LEU A 103 -13.38 -15.89 -29.25
CA LEU A 103 -12.46 -16.44 -28.26
C LEU A 103 -11.17 -16.95 -28.92
N ARG A 104 -11.29 -17.61 -30.08
CA ARG A 104 -10.14 -18.08 -30.86
C ARG A 104 -9.27 -16.93 -31.33
N SER A 105 -9.86 -15.89 -31.92
CA SER A 105 -9.13 -14.71 -32.39
C SER A 105 -8.40 -14.02 -31.24
N ALA A 106 -9.06 -13.82 -30.10
CA ALA A 106 -8.45 -13.19 -28.95
C ALA A 106 -7.22 -13.95 -28.41
N LEU A 107 -7.24 -15.29 -28.37
CA LEU A 107 -6.07 -16.09 -27.99
C LEU A 107 -4.91 -15.93 -29.01
N ILE A 108 -5.21 -16.03 -30.30
CA ILE A 108 -4.21 -15.93 -31.38
C ILE A 108 -3.57 -14.54 -31.42
N GLU A 109 -4.38 -13.48 -31.35
CA GLU A 109 -3.91 -12.08 -31.39
C GLU A 109 -3.00 -11.76 -30.21
N ASN A 110 -3.20 -12.43 -29.07
CA ASN A 110 -2.35 -12.31 -27.89
C ASN A 110 -1.19 -13.32 -27.87
N GLY A 111 -0.93 -14.04 -28.96
CA GLY A 111 0.25 -14.89 -29.14
C GLY A 111 0.20 -16.23 -28.41
N VAL A 112 -0.98 -16.68 -27.97
CA VAL A 112 -1.14 -17.98 -27.30
C VAL A 112 -1.20 -19.09 -28.34
N ASP A 113 -0.44 -20.17 -28.13
CA ASP A 113 -0.54 -21.37 -28.96
C ASP A 113 -1.79 -22.18 -28.58
N ILE A 114 -2.72 -22.31 -29.52
CA ILE A 114 -3.99 -23.01 -29.36
C ILE A 114 -4.04 -24.37 -30.08
N SER A 115 -2.89 -24.91 -30.49
CA SER A 115 -2.80 -26.18 -31.24
C SER A 115 -3.36 -27.38 -30.47
N LEU A 116 -3.43 -27.29 -29.14
CA LEU A 116 -4.01 -28.30 -28.26
C LEU A 116 -5.52 -28.12 -28.03
N CYS A 117 -6.13 -27.02 -28.50
CA CYS A 117 -7.54 -26.80 -28.27
C CYS A 117 -8.42 -27.70 -29.15
N GLY A 118 -9.42 -28.31 -28.52
CA GLY A 118 -10.45 -29.08 -29.19
C GLY A 118 -11.64 -28.22 -29.63
N GLN A 119 -12.55 -28.87 -30.35
CA GLN A 119 -13.83 -28.31 -30.78
C GLN A 119 -14.95 -29.19 -30.23
N SER A 120 -15.79 -28.61 -29.37
CA SER A 120 -16.92 -29.27 -28.73
C SER A 120 -18.20 -29.18 -29.56
N ASN A 121 -19.13 -30.10 -29.32
CA ASN A 121 -20.51 -30.05 -29.80
C ASN A 121 -21.46 -29.24 -28.88
N HIS A 122 -20.92 -28.66 -27.80
CA HIS A 122 -21.63 -27.79 -26.87
C HIS A 122 -21.36 -26.31 -27.17
N PRO A 123 -22.26 -25.37 -26.81
CA PRO A 123 -21.99 -23.94 -26.94
C PRO A 123 -20.81 -23.51 -26.05
N SER A 124 -20.22 -22.35 -26.35
CA SER A 124 -19.09 -21.82 -25.57
C SER A 124 -19.52 -21.53 -24.12
N GLY A 125 -18.58 -21.57 -23.18
CA GLY A 125 -18.83 -21.07 -21.83
C GLY A 125 -19.24 -19.59 -21.85
N ARG A 126 -20.08 -19.17 -20.89
CA ARG A 126 -20.57 -17.78 -20.81
C ARG A 126 -20.73 -17.35 -19.37
N GLY A 127 -20.17 -16.20 -19.00
CA GLY A 127 -20.52 -15.48 -17.79
C GLY A 127 -21.60 -14.43 -18.06
N TYR A 128 -22.59 -14.35 -17.19
CA TYR A 128 -23.58 -13.27 -17.16
C TYR A 128 -23.27 -12.40 -15.95
N VAL A 129 -22.64 -11.26 -16.20
CA VAL A 129 -22.03 -10.42 -15.17
C VAL A 129 -22.90 -9.19 -14.94
N MET A 130 -23.57 -9.12 -13.79
CA MET A 130 -24.34 -7.95 -13.36
C MET A 130 -23.40 -6.93 -12.70
N ILE A 131 -23.45 -5.68 -13.15
CA ILE A 131 -22.66 -4.57 -12.58
C ILE A 131 -23.60 -3.48 -12.06
N VAL A 132 -23.38 -3.01 -10.84
CA VAL A 132 -24.11 -1.88 -10.23
C VAL A 132 -23.25 -0.60 -10.17
N PRO A 133 -23.83 0.61 -10.08
CA PRO A 133 -23.07 1.87 -10.09
C PRO A 133 -22.04 2.04 -8.96
N GLN A 134 -22.17 1.30 -7.87
CA GLN A 134 -21.22 1.29 -6.75
C GLN A 134 -19.99 0.40 -6.99
N GLY A 135 -19.90 -0.29 -8.13
CA GLY A 135 -18.77 -1.15 -8.49
C GLY A 135 -18.89 -2.60 -8.04
N GLU A 136 -19.94 -2.97 -7.30
CA GLU A 136 -20.19 -4.38 -6.96
C GLU A 136 -20.55 -5.20 -8.19
N VAL A 137 -20.11 -6.46 -8.20
CA VAL A 137 -20.31 -7.40 -9.32
C VAL A 137 -20.88 -8.72 -8.80
N SER A 138 -21.85 -9.27 -9.53
CA SER A 138 -22.33 -10.63 -9.32
C SER A 138 -22.43 -11.34 -10.66
N ALA A 139 -21.96 -12.58 -10.75
CA ALA A 139 -21.91 -13.32 -12.01
C ALA A 139 -22.55 -14.70 -11.89
N VAL A 140 -23.22 -15.12 -12.96
CA VAL A 140 -23.68 -16.49 -13.15
C VAL A 140 -22.92 -17.08 -14.34
N ILE A 141 -22.26 -18.21 -14.13
CA ILE A 141 -21.47 -18.88 -15.18
C ILE A 141 -22.26 -20.07 -15.74
N SER A 142 -22.39 -20.11 -17.06
CA SER A 142 -22.81 -21.27 -17.82
C SER A 142 -21.56 -21.97 -18.36
N GLY A 143 -21.27 -23.18 -17.87
CA GLY A 143 -20.02 -23.89 -18.17
C GLY A 143 -19.84 -24.29 -19.64
N GLY A 144 -20.93 -24.57 -20.37
CA GLY A 144 -20.88 -24.88 -21.80
C GLY A 144 -19.80 -25.92 -22.16
N SER A 145 -19.04 -25.65 -23.22
CA SER A 145 -17.91 -26.47 -23.67
C SER A 145 -16.83 -26.65 -22.60
N ASN A 146 -16.70 -25.75 -21.62
CA ASN A 146 -15.74 -25.90 -20.53
C ASN A 146 -16.08 -27.08 -19.62
N GLN A 147 -17.36 -27.41 -19.43
CA GLN A 147 -17.81 -28.52 -18.59
C GLN A 147 -18.10 -29.79 -19.40
N PHE A 148 -18.64 -29.65 -20.61
CA PHE A 148 -19.16 -30.77 -21.41
C PHE A 148 -18.32 -31.09 -22.67
N GLY A 149 -17.22 -30.37 -22.91
CA GLY A 149 -16.37 -30.60 -24.10
C GLY A 149 -15.27 -31.66 -23.93
N TRP A 150 -15.19 -32.34 -22.80
CA TRP A 150 -14.00 -33.11 -22.39
C TRP A 150 -14.16 -34.63 -22.44
N ASP A 151 -15.23 -35.16 -23.02
CA ASP A 151 -15.54 -36.60 -23.03
C ASP A 151 -14.36 -37.46 -23.54
N HIS A 152 -13.68 -37.03 -24.61
CA HIS A 152 -12.53 -37.72 -25.18
C HIS A 152 -11.33 -37.82 -24.24
N TYR A 153 -11.13 -36.84 -23.33
CA TYR A 153 -10.10 -36.99 -22.32
C TYR A 153 -10.45 -38.20 -21.48
N TYR A 154 -11.66 -38.28 -20.91
CA TYR A 154 -12.08 -39.35 -19.98
C TYR A 154 -12.04 -40.74 -20.60
N ASP A 155 -12.66 -40.93 -21.76
CA ASP A 155 -12.92 -42.27 -22.31
C ASP A 155 -11.97 -42.70 -23.43
N GLU A 156 -11.31 -41.77 -24.13
CA GLU A 156 -10.59 -42.07 -25.38
C GLU A 156 -9.06 -41.93 -25.30
N LEU A 157 -8.54 -40.99 -24.52
CA LEU A 157 -7.08 -40.80 -24.38
C LEU A 157 -6.47 -41.73 -23.33
N SER A 158 -5.39 -42.41 -23.71
CA SER A 158 -4.57 -43.18 -22.76
C SER A 158 -3.71 -42.26 -21.89
N ASP A 159 -3.23 -42.77 -20.74
CA ASP A 159 -2.28 -42.03 -19.90
C ASP A 159 -1.02 -41.63 -20.67
N GLN A 160 -0.60 -42.43 -21.66
CA GLN A 160 0.57 -42.14 -22.49
C GLN A 160 0.31 -40.95 -23.43
N ASP A 161 -0.90 -40.84 -24.00
CA ASP A 161 -1.27 -39.72 -24.87
C ASP A 161 -1.26 -38.40 -24.07
N ILE A 162 -1.78 -38.44 -22.84
CA ILE A 162 -1.77 -37.29 -21.93
C ILE A 162 -0.34 -36.91 -21.54
N GLU A 163 0.49 -37.89 -21.22
CA GLU A 163 1.91 -37.66 -20.94
C GLU A 163 2.64 -37.01 -22.12
N ASP A 164 2.35 -37.43 -23.35
CA ASP A 164 2.98 -36.85 -24.54
C ASP A 164 2.51 -35.42 -24.82
N VAL A 165 1.28 -35.07 -24.44
CA VAL A 165 0.80 -33.67 -24.42
C VAL A 165 1.55 -32.85 -23.37
N ILE A 166 1.81 -33.39 -22.18
CA ILE A 166 2.43 -32.65 -21.07
C ILE A 166 3.97 -32.55 -21.20
N ARG A 167 4.63 -33.58 -21.75
CA ARG A 167 6.09 -33.73 -21.84
C ARG A 167 6.85 -32.49 -22.36
N PRO A 168 6.34 -31.72 -23.35
CA PRO A 168 7.04 -30.53 -23.84
C PRO A 168 7.09 -29.37 -22.84
N TYR A 169 6.25 -29.39 -21.80
CA TYR A 169 6.05 -28.28 -20.88
C TYR A 169 6.88 -28.39 -19.60
N SER A 170 7.19 -27.23 -19.01
CA SER A 170 7.89 -27.14 -17.72
C SER A 170 6.94 -26.84 -16.57
N LEU A 171 5.80 -26.22 -16.86
CA LEU A 171 4.73 -25.97 -15.91
C LEU A 171 3.35 -26.19 -16.55
N VAL A 172 2.46 -26.84 -15.81
CA VAL A 172 1.03 -26.97 -16.13
C VAL A 172 0.23 -26.16 -15.12
N GLN A 173 -0.51 -25.19 -15.62
CA GLN A 173 -1.42 -24.35 -14.85
C GLN A 173 -2.86 -24.84 -15.05
N LEU A 174 -3.51 -25.18 -13.94
CA LEU A 174 -4.86 -25.73 -13.88
C LEU A 174 -5.79 -24.79 -13.10
N GLN A 175 -7.10 -25.01 -13.21
CA GLN A 175 -8.15 -24.18 -12.57
C GLN A 175 -9.47 -24.96 -12.37
N CYS A 176 -10.44 -24.44 -11.60
CA CYS A 176 -11.63 -25.22 -11.20
C CYS A 176 -12.91 -25.11 -12.06
N GLU A 177 -12.87 -24.49 -13.24
CA GLU A 177 -14.02 -24.34 -14.16
C GLU A 177 -14.05 -25.39 -15.29
N ILE A 178 -13.12 -26.35 -15.31
CA ILE A 178 -13.21 -27.57 -16.14
C ILE A 178 -13.44 -28.80 -15.25
N PRO A 179 -13.90 -29.95 -15.80
CA PRO A 179 -14.20 -31.13 -15.01
C PRO A 179 -12.99 -31.62 -14.22
N HIS A 180 -13.24 -31.98 -12.96
CA HIS A 180 -12.20 -32.40 -12.03
C HIS A 180 -11.35 -33.57 -12.56
N HIS A 181 -11.95 -34.54 -13.25
CA HIS A 181 -11.24 -35.69 -13.82
C HIS A 181 -10.20 -35.30 -14.89
N VAL A 182 -10.42 -34.19 -15.60
CA VAL A 182 -9.44 -33.65 -16.58
C VAL A 182 -8.23 -33.10 -15.82
N ASN A 183 -8.47 -32.23 -14.84
CA ASN A 183 -7.41 -31.68 -13.99
C ASN A 183 -6.60 -32.79 -13.31
N LEU A 184 -7.27 -33.80 -12.75
CA LEU A 184 -6.61 -34.90 -12.06
C LEU A 184 -5.66 -35.68 -12.99
N ARG A 185 -6.08 -35.98 -14.22
CA ARG A 185 -5.20 -36.69 -15.16
C ARG A 185 -4.06 -35.84 -15.69
N LEU A 186 -4.30 -34.55 -15.96
CA LEU A 186 -3.23 -33.63 -16.35
C LEU A 186 -2.20 -33.46 -15.23
N ALA A 187 -2.67 -33.24 -13.99
CA ALA A 187 -1.82 -33.12 -12.80
C ALA A 187 -1.05 -34.43 -12.52
N GLY A 188 -1.71 -35.59 -12.61
CA GLY A 188 -1.07 -36.88 -12.42
C GLY A 188 0.01 -37.18 -13.47
N ALA A 189 -0.26 -36.89 -14.75
CA ALA A 189 0.73 -37.03 -15.82
C ALA A 189 1.92 -36.07 -15.62
N ALA A 190 1.64 -34.80 -15.30
CA ALA A 190 2.67 -33.82 -14.97
C ALA A 190 3.54 -34.28 -13.80
N LYS A 191 2.93 -34.81 -12.72
CA LYS A 191 3.65 -35.31 -11.55
C LYS A 191 4.59 -36.47 -11.89
N ARG A 192 4.12 -37.45 -12.68
CA ARG A 192 4.95 -38.58 -13.15
C ARG A 192 6.13 -38.13 -14.02
N LEU A 193 5.93 -37.07 -14.79
CA LEU A 193 6.96 -36.47 -15.63
C LEU A 193 7.84 -35.48 -14.86
N GLY A 194 7.58 -35.15 -13.60
CA GLY A 194 8.31 -34.07 -12.89
C GLY A 194 8.10 -32.70 -13.54
N VAL A 195 6.91 -32.45 -14.09
CA VAL A 195 6.48 -31.13 -14.58
C VAL A 195 5.79 -30.41 -13.42
N THR A 196 6.10 -29.13 -13.23
CA THR A 196 5.53 -28.35 -12.11
C THR A 196 4.03 -28.19 -12.30
N VAL A 197 3.22 -28.47 -11.27
CA VAL A 197 1.77 -28.27 -11.30
C VAL A 197 1.39 -27.09 -10.42
N MET A 198 0.77 -26.08 -11.02
CA MET A 198 0.14 -24.97 -10.30
C MET A 198 -1.38 -25.02 -10.50
N LEU A 199 -2.14 -25.14 -9.41
CA LEU A 199 -3.60 -25.20 -9.44
C LEU A 199 -4.19 -23.93 -8.83
N ASP A 200 -4.88 -23.15 -9.65
CA ASP A 200 -5.80 -22.12 -9.20
C ASP A 200 -7.05 -22.77 -8.60
N ALA A 201 -7.36 -22.46 -7.34
CA ALA A 201 -8.51 -23.04 -6.67
C ALA A 201 -9.83 -22.32 -6.97
N GLY A 202 -9.79 -21.25 -7.78
CA GLY A 202 -10.97 -20.50 -8.20
C GLY A 202 -11.82 -21.21 -9.25
N GLY A 203 -13.14 -21.06 -9.12
CA GLY A 203 -14.14 -21.71 -9.97
C GLY A 203 -15.14 -22.52 -9.15
N GLU A 204 -15.55 -23.67 -9.68
CA GLU A 204 -16.60 -24.52 -9.11
C GLU A 204 -16.29 -24.99 -7.68
N ASP A 205 -17.30 -24.86 -6.81
CA ASP A 205 -17.31 -25.30 -5.42
C ASP A 205 -17.29 -26.83 -5.34
N ARG A 206 -16.11 -27.41 -5.14
CA ARG A 206 -15.95 -28.85 -4.98
C ARG A 206 -14.84 -29.21 -4.00
N MET A 207 -15.02 -30.34 -3.35
CA MET A 207 -13.97 -30.96 -2.54
C MET A 207 -12.79 -31.33 -3.45
N MET A 208 -11.57 -31.00 -3.01
CA MET A 208 -10.33 -31.48 -3.63
C MET A 208 -9.79 -32.64 -2.80
N GLY A 209 -9.77 -33.85 -3.36
CA GLY A 209 -9.20 -35.01 -2.68
C GLY A 209 -7.67 -34.96 -2.59
N ARG A 210 -7.10 -35.88 -1.81
CA ARG A 210 -5.63 -36.02 -1.71
C ARG A 210 -4.98 -36.31 -3.07
N ASP A 211 -5.70 -37.03 -3.93
CA ASP A 211 -5.30 -37.42 -5.28
C ASP A 211 -4.86 -36.23 -6.15
N ILE A 212 -5.58 -35.11 -6.11
CA ILE A 212 -5.17 -33.89 -6.82
C ILE A 212 -4.20 -33.04 -5.99
N LEU A 213 -4.40 -32.94 -4.67
CA LEU A 213 -3.58 -32.08 -3.81
C LEU A 213 -2.12 -32.53 -3.79
N GLU A 214 -1.86 -33.84 -3.74
CA GLU A 214 -0.50 -34.41 -3.77
C GLU A 214 0.20 -34.21 -5.12
N CYS A 215 -0.57 -34.04 -6.20
CA CYS A 215 -0.03 -33.72 -7.52
C CYS A 215 0.35 -32.25 -7.65
N CYS A 216 -0.24 -31.35 -6.87
CA CYS A 216 0.00 -29.91 -6.97
C CYS A 216 1.27 -29.47 -6.23
N ASP A 217 2.17 -28.81 -6.94
CA ASP A 217 3.35 -28.18 -6.33
C ASP A 217 3.01 -26.83 -5.71
N TYR A 218 2.10 -26.08 -6.35
CA TYR A 218 1.53 -24.83 -5.84
C TYR A 218 0.00 -24.87 -5.93
N LEU A 219 -0.68 -24.76 -4.79
CA LEU A 219 -2.12 -24.51 -4.71
C LEU A 219 -2.35 -23.02 -4.42
N VAL A 220 -3.19 -22.35 -5.22
CA VAL A 220 -3.32 -20.88 -5.19
C VAL A 220 -4.77 -20.44 -4.91
N PRO A 221 -5.26 -20.51 -3.65
CA PRO A 221 -6.58 -20.02 -3.29
C PRO A 221 -6.57 -18.53 -2.93
N ASN A 222 -7.71 -17.85 -3.10
CA ASN A 222 -8.01 -16.62 -2.35
C ASN A 222 -8.58 -16.95 -0.95
N GLU A 223 -8.95 -15.92 -0.17
CA GLU A 223 -9.45 -16.07 1.20
C GLU A 223 -10.72 -16.95 1.30
N SER A 224 -11.72 -16.71 0.45
CA SER A 224 -12.98 -17.45 0.46
C SER A 224 -12.82 -18.87 -0.07
N GLU A 225 -11.96 -19.07 -1.08
CA GLU A 225 -11.59 -20.38 -1.58
C GLU A 225 -10.82 -21.19 -0.53
N LEU A 226 -9.90 -20.57 0.21
CA LEU A 226 -9.15 -21.21 1.29
C LEU A 226 -10.08 -21.71 2.39
N GLU A 227 -11.00 -20.86 2.84
CA GLU A 227 -12.05 -21.22 3.80
C GLU A 227 -12.83 -22.44 3.31
N ARG A 228 -13.39 -22.35 2.10
CA ARG A 228 -14.20 -23.40 1.51
C ARG A 228 -13.44 -24.73 1.38
N LEU A 229 -12.22 -24.70 0.85
CA LEU A 229 -11.42 -25.92 0.66
C LEU A 229 -11.05 -26.58 1.98
N SER A 230 -10.67 -25.78 2.98
CA SER A 230 -10.32 -26.28 4.31
C SER A 230 -11.53 -26.88 5.04
N SER A 231 -12.75 -26.42 4.76
CA SER A 231 -13.98 -26.90 5.41
C SER A 231 -14.32 -28.37 5.13
N TYR A 232 -13.71 -28.98 4.10
CA TYR A 232 -13.88 -30.40 3.78
C TYR A 232 -12.98 -31.33 4.60
N PHE A 233 -12.08 -30.78 5.42
CA PHE A 233 -11.10 -31.55 6.18
C PHE A 233 -11.29 -31.31 7.67
N GLU A 234 -11.24 -32.40 8.45
CA GLU A 234 -11.15 -32.34 9.91
C GLU A 234 -9.68 -32.37 10.34
N GLY A 235 -9.33 -31.61 11.37
CA GLY A 235 -8.01 -31.68 11.99
C GLY A 235 -7.97 -31.01 13.37
N ASP A 236 -7.04 -31.47 14.19
CA ASP A 236 -6.78 -30.94 15.53
C ASP A 236 -6.05 -29.59 15.48
N ASP A 237 -6.13 -28.82 16.57
CA ASP A 237 -5.36 -27.59 16.74
C ASP A 237 -3.87 -27.85 16.58
N ILE A 238 -3.23 -27.09 15.70
CA ILE A 238 -1.82 -27.25 15.38
C ILE A 238 -1.00 -26.43 16.37
N VAL A 239 -0.29 -27.12 17.25
CA VAL A 239 0.62 -26.52 18.22
C VAL A 239 2.06 -26.72 17.71
N GLU A 240 2.54 -25.81 16.85
CA GLU A 240 3.95 -25.75 16.46
C GLU A 240 4.72 -24.79 17.39
N GLU A 241 5.94 -25.15 17.79
CA GLU A 241 6.78 -24.31 18.66
C GLU A 241 7.20 -23.02 17.92
N GLY A 242 7.06 -21.85 18.56
CA GLY A 242 7.35 -20.54 17.94
C GLY A 242 6.30 -20.04 16.93
N ILE A 243 5.15 -20.73 16.81
CA ILE A 243 4.06 -20.30 15.93
C ILE A 243 3.45 -18.97 16.35
N ALA A 244 3.36 -18.70 17.65
CA ALA A 244 2.76 -17.48 18.20
C ALA A 244 3.51 -16.21 17.75
N GLU A 245 4.85 -16.20 17.83
CA GLU A 245 5.66 -15.07 17.32
C GLU A 245 5.51 -14.88 15.80
N LYS A 246 5.44 -15.97 15.04
CA LYS A 246 5.20 -15.90 13.58
C LYS A 246 3.82 -15.36 13.26
N MET A 247 2.80 -15.78 14.01
CA MET A 247 1.42 -15.32 13.88
C MET A 247 1.29 -13.84 14.25
N GLU A 248 1.92 -13.39 15.32
CA GLU A 248 1.92 -11.98 15.74
C GLU A 248 2.57 -11.08 14.68
N LYS A 249 3.72 -11.50 14.12
CA LYS A 249 4.37 -10.80 13.02
C LYS A 249 3.54 -10.80 11.73
N MET A 250 2.81 -11.88 11.47
CA MET A 250 1.91 -11.96 10.30
C MET A 250 0.66 -11.10 10.52
N GLN A 251 0.10 -11.09 11.73
CA GLN A 251 -1.06 -10.30 12.12
C GLN A 251 -0.78 -8.80 11.98
N SER A 252 0.41 -8.33 12.40
CA SER A 252 0.79 -6.92 12.25
C SER A 252 0.89 -6.47 10.77
N LEU A 253 1.22 -7.39 9.86
CA LEU A 253 1.28 -7.12 8.42
C LEU A 253 -0.09 -7.18 7.74
N LEU A 254 -0.99 -8.04 8.23
CA LEU A 254 -2.32 -8.26 7.64
C LEU A 254 -3.39 -7.27 8.14
N GLY A 255 -3.15 -6.62 9.29
CA GLY A 255 -4.12 -5.75 9.93
C GLY A 255 -5.19 -6.55 10.71
N PRO A 256 -6.17 -5.87 11.33
CA PRO A 256 -7.16 -6.52 12.20
C PRO A 256 -8.20 -7.36 11.45
N ASP A 257 -8.40 -7.13 10.15
CA ASP A 257 -9.50 -7.71 9.37
C ASP A 257 -9.26 -9.16 8.91
N ILE A 258 -8.01 -9.62 8.90
CA ILE A 258 -7.67 -11.03 8.61
C ILE A 258 -7.05 -11.65 9.85
N ASP A 259 -7.66 -12.72 10.34
CA ASP A 259 -7.08 -13.56 11.38
C ASP A 259 -5.93 -14.42 10.80
N ALA A 260 -4.69 -14.03 11.14
CA ALA A 260 -3.48 -14.72 10.73
C ALA A 260 -3.44 -16.17 11.25
N GLY A 261 -3.99 -16.41 12.44
CA GLY A 261 -4.08 -17.73 13.04
C GLY A 261 -5.01 -18.65 12.26
N LEU A 262 -6.17 -18.13 11.87
CA LEU A 262 -7.15 -18.85 11.07
C LEU A 262 -6.62 -19.18 9.67
N VAL A 263 -5.92 -18.25 9.01
CA VAL A 263 -5.27 -18.50 7.71
C VAL A 263 -4.26 -19.64 7.83
N TYR A 264 -3.39 -19.60 8.84
CA TYR A 264 -2.40 -20.65 9.08
C TYR A 264 -3.07 -22.01 9.33
N GLN A 265 -4.11 -22.05 10.16
CA GLN A 265 -4.84 -23.28 10.47
C GLN A 265 -5.43 -23.92 9.21
N ARG A 266 -6.11 -23.11 8.39
CA ARG A 266 -6.72 -23.56 7.13
C ARG A 266 -5.69 -24.07 6.14
N VAL A 267 -4.57 -23.37 5.98
CA VAL A 267 -3.48 -23.80 5.10
C VAL A 267 -2.88 -25.12 5.58
N SER A 268 -2.68 -25.26 6.89
CA SER A 268 -2.08 -26.46 7.45
C SER A 268 -2.98 -27.69 7.31
N LEU A 269 -4.31 -27.52 7.42
CA LEU A 269 -5.27 -28.57 7.08
C LEU A 269 -5.09 -29.07 5.64
N LEU A 270 -4.90 -28.15 4.69
CA LEU A 270 -4.65 -28.51 3.28
C LEU A 270 -3.30 -29.22 3.11
N GLN A 271 -2.23 -28.74 3.76
CA GLN A 271 -0.90 -29.36 3.69
C GLN A 271 -0.87 -30.77 4.30
N ASN A 272 -1.56 -30.98 5.43
CA ASN A 272 -1.75 -32.29 6.06
C ASN A 272 -2.55 -33.26 5.18
N ASN A 273 -3.33 -32.75 4.23
CA ASN A 273 -4.10 -33.52 3.27
C ASN A 273 -3.47 -33.55 1.86
N GLY A 274 -2.17 -33.24 1.76
CA GLY A 274 -1.39 -33.51 0.56
C GLY A 274 -0.90 -32.28 -0.18
N ALA A 275 -1.47 -31.09 0.09
CA ALA A 275 -1.03 -29.86 -0.57
C ALA A 275 0.46 -29.60 -0.27
N ASN A 276 1.20 -29.19 -1.29
CA ASN A 276 2.61 -28.87 -1.16
C ASN A 276 2.78 -27.41 -0.72
N ASN A 277 3.08 -26.51 -1.65
CA ASN A 277 3.11 -25.08 -1.34
C ASN A 277 1.71 -24.48 -1.51
N VAL A 278 1.28 -23.63 -0.57
CA VAL A 278 -0.01 -22.94 -0.63
C VAL A 278 0.23 -21.43 -0.73
N LEU A 279 -0.15 -20.83 -1.85
CA LEU A 279 -0.02 -19.40 -2.13
C LEU A 279 -1.38 -18.72 -1.98
N VAL A 280 -1.63 -18.11 -0.82
CA VAL A 280 -2.89 -17.44 -0.52
C VAL A 280 -2.85 -16.00 -1.06
N THR A 281 -3.81 -15.64 -1.92
CA THR A 281 -3.96 -14.25 -2.42
C THR A 281 -4.98 -13.48 -1.61
N LEU A 282 -4.64 -12.25 -1.19
CA LEU A 282 -5.39 -11.44 -0.21
C LEU A 282 -5.82 -10.06 -0.75
N GLY A 283 -5.96 -9.95 -2.07
CA GLY A 283 -6.32 -8.69 -2.75
C GLY A 283 -5.33 -7.55 -2.43
N ALA A 284 -5.85 -6.42 -1.96
CA ALA A 284 -5.06 -5.23 -1.61
C ALA A 284 -4.01 -5.45 -0.51
N ARG A 285 -4.12 -6.56 0.27
CA ARG A 285 -3.16 -6.92 1.32
C ARG A 285 -1.99 -7.77 0.80
N GLY A 286 -1.99 -8.12 -0.48
CA GLY A 286 -0.92 -8.87 -1.13
C GLY A 286 -1.15 -10.37 -1.10
N SER A 287 -0.13 -11.13 -0.68
CA SER A 287 -0.15 -12.59 -0.76
C SER A 287 0.81 -13.25 0.25
N ILE A 288 0.49 -14.48 0.66
CA ILE A 288 1.33 -15.29 1.55
C ILE A 288 1.58 -16.66 0.92
N LEU A 289 2.85 -17.04 0.84
CA LEU A 289 3.25 -18.39 0.45
C LEU A 289 3.64 -19.20 1.69
N PHE A 290 2.95 -20.31 1.91
CA PHE A 290 3.29 -21.33 2.89
C PHE A 290 3.98 -22.50 2.18
N LYS A 291 5.26 -22.71 2.48
CA LYS A 291 6.04 -23.81 1.93
C LYS A 291 5.81 -25.08 2.76
N LYS A 292 5.79 -26.25 2.11
CA LYS A 292 5.77 -27.52 2.83
C LYS A 292 7.11 -27.72 3.54
N GLN A 293 7.10 -27.94 4.85
CA GLN A 293 8.33 -28.26 5.58
C GLN A 293 8.90 -29.59 5.08
N ARG A 294 10.10 -29.55 4.49
CA ARG A 294 10.83 -30.73 3.98
C ARG A 294 11.97 -31.18 4.91
N SER A 295 12.28 -30.44 5.98
CA SER A 295 13.42 -30.71 6.89
C SER A 295 13.11 -30.30 8.34
N THR A 296 13.67 -31.04 9.31
CA THR A 296 13.59 -30.79 10.76
C THR A 296 14.57 -29.73 11.28
N ALA A 297 15.26 -28.99 10.39
CA ALA A 297 16.17 -27.91 10.78
C ALA A 297 15.36 -26.66 11.19
N ALA A 298 15.47 -26.29 12.46
CA ALA A 298 14.69 -25.26 13.16
C ALA A 298 14.87 -23.81 12.66
N ASP A 299 15.70 -23.54 11.65
CA ASP A 299 16.21 -22.18 11.38
C ASP A 299 15.66 -21.45 10.14
N LYS A 300 14.72 -22.05 9.37
CA LYS A 300 14.11 -21.35 8.21
C LYS A 300 12.60 -21.21 8.34
N THR A 301 12.10 -19.98 8.27
CA THR A 301 10.67 -19.69 8.21
C THR A 301 10.06 -20.24 6.93
N ASN A 302 9.02 -21.08 7.04
CA ASN A 302 8.29 -21.66 5.91
C ASN A 302 7.23 -20.72 5.31
N ILE A 303 7.22 -19.44 5.71
CA ILE A 303 6.19 -18.46 5.34
C ILE A 303 6.87 -17.27 4.67
N ILE A 304 6.39 -16.90 3.48
CA ILE A 304 6.84 -15.73 2.72
C ILE A 304 5.65 -14.81 2.49
N TYR A 305 5.70 -13.60 3.07
CA TYR A 305 4.73 -12.55 2.78
C TYR A 305 5.25 -11.60 1.70
N GLN A 306 4.35 -11.18 0.81
CA GLN A 306 4.56 -10.13 -0.18
C GLN A 306 3.36 -9.18 -0.15
N SER A 307 3.60 -7.92 0.16
CA SER A 307 2.59 -6.86 0.08
C SER A 307 2.15 -6.60 -1.36
N ALA A 308 0.95 -6.04 -1.51
CA ALA A 308 0.48 -5.57 -2.80
C ALA A 308 1.37 -4.42 -3.31
N CYS A 309 1.74 -4.43 -4.58
CA CYS A 309 2.42 -3.31 -5.20
C CYS A 309 1.48 -2.09 -5.19
N CYS A 310 1.99 -0.94 -4.76
CA CYS A 310 1.26 0.31 -4.86
C CYS A 310 1.06 0.67 -6.33
N LEU A 311 -0.09 1.26 -6.64
CA LEU A 311 -0.32 1.88 -7.94
C LEU A 311 0.46 3.21 -8.03
N PRO A 312 0.93 3.59 -9.24
CA PRO A 312 1.53 4.90 -9.46
C PRO A 312 0.52 6.01 -9.17
N GLN A 313 1.05 7.18 -8.77
CA GLN A 313 0.22 8.34 -8.48
C GLN A 313 -0.67 8.72 -9.68
N GLY A 314 -1.95 8.98 -9.42
CA GLY A 314 -2.96 9.26 -10.45
C GLY A 314 -3.59 8.01 -11.09
N SER A 315 -3.18 6.81 -10.69
CA SER A 315 -3.87 5.55 -11.02
C SER A 315 -4.80 5.13 -9.89
N SER A 316 -5.99 4.65 -10.23
CA SER A 316 -6.96 4.09 -9.27
C SER A 316 -7.40 2.70 -9.69
N VAL A 317 -7.96 1.95 -8.73
CA VAL A 317 -8.67 0.71 -9.01
C VAL A 317 -9.90 1.06 -9.85
N ILE A 318 -10.00 0.48 -11.05
CA ILE A 318 -11.13 0.66 -11.98
C ILE A 318 -11.99 -0.61 -12.01
N ASP A 319 -11.37 -1.78 -12.06
CA ASP A 319 -12.05 -3.07 -12.19
C ASP A 319 -11.13 -4.19 -11.69
N GLU A 320 -11.58 -5.00 -10.74
CA GLU A 320 -10.79 -6.11 -10.17
C GLU A 320 -10.84 -7.39 -11.01
N THR A 321 -11.70 -7.42 -12.04
CA THR A 321 -11.94 -8.60 -12.87
C THR A 321 -10.66 -9.05 -13.57
N GLY A 322 -10.24 -10.29 -13.31
CA GLY A 322 -9.06 -10.90 -13.93
C GLY A 322 -7.72 -10.53 -13.28
N ALA A 323 -7.69 -9.69 -12.23
CA ALA A 323 -6.44 -9.35 -11.53
C ALA A 323 -5.81 -10.58 -10.85
N GLY A 324 -6.63 -11.43 -10.24
CA GLY A 324 -6.19 -12.70 -9.65
C GLY A 324 -5.64 -13.70 -10.68
N ASP A 325 -6.24 -13.73 -11.88
CA ASP A 325 -5.77 -14.55 -13.01
C ASP A 325 -4.41 -14.05 -13.52
N CYS A 326 -4.28 -12.73 -13.65
CA CYS A 326 -3.04 -12.06 -14.04
C CYS A 326 -1.92 -12.33 -13.03
N TYR A 327 -2.20 -12.21 -11.73
CA TYR A 327 -1.25 -12.53 -10.66
C TYR A 327 -0.74 -13.97 -10.77
N ARG A 328 -1.65 -14.95 -10.89
CA ARG A 328 -1.30 -16.38 -10.99
C ARG A 328 -0.41 -16.67 -12.20
N ALA A 329 -0.81 -16.18 -13.37
CA ALA A 329 -0.02 -16.33 -14.59
C ALA A 329 1.36 -15.67 -14.48
N ALA A 330 1.44 -14.47 -13.90
CA ALA A 330 2.69 -13.76 -13.67
C ALA A 330 3.63 -14.52 -12.72
N PHE A 331 3.08 -15.12 -11.66
CA PHE A 331 3.84 -15.98 -10.75
C PHE A 331 4.43 -17.18 -11.51
N ALA A 332 3.62 -17.88 -12.32
CA ALA A 332 4.09 -19.00 -13.14
C ALA A 332 5.18 -18.60 -14.15
N VAL A 333 5.01 -17.47 -14.84
CA VAL A 333 6.02 -16.93 -15.76
C VAL A 333 7.32 -16.64 -15.03
N SER A 334 7.27 -15.90 -13.92
CA SER A 334 8.47 -15.55 -13.15
C SER A 334 9.15 -16.80 -12.58
N LEU A 335 8.38 -17.77 -12.09
CA LEU A 335 8.90 -19.05 -11.62
C LEU A 335 9.71 -19.77 -12.71
N MET A 336 9.15 -19.87 -13.92
CA MET A 336 9.84 -20.50 -15.07
C MET A 336 11.06 -19.71 -15.57
N GLU A 337 11.07 -18.39 -15.42
CA GLU A 337 12.22 -17.55 -15.75
C GLU A 337 13.40 -17.77 -14.78
N GLN A 338 13.09 -18.00 -13.50
CA GLN A 338 14.10 -18.15 -12.45
C GLN A 338 14.63 -19.58 -12.32
N CYS A 339 13.89 -20.58 -12.81
CA CYS A 339 14.37 -21.95 -12.91
C CYS A 339 15.62 -22.01 -13.81
N THR A 340 16.78 -22.26 -13.19
CA THR A 340 18.08 -22.46 -13.85
C THR A 340 18.61 -23.85 -13.47
N GLY A 341 18.37 -24.85 -14.33
CA GLY A 341 18.88 -26.22 -14.16
C GLY A 341 17.89 -27.23 -13.54
N ASP A 342 18.41 -28.41 -13.23
CA ASP A 342 17.70 -29.68 -12.95
C ASP A 342 16.93 -29.76 -11.61
N VAL A 343 16.53 -28.63 -11.02
CA VAL A 343 15.91 -28.63 -9.69
C VAL A 343 14.39 -28.71 -9.79
N ASP A 344 13.85 -29.84 -9.34
CA ASP A 344 12.43 -30.06 -9.06
C ASP A 344 11.96 -29.13 -7.92
N VAL A 345 11.10 -28.17 -8.26
CA VAL A 345 10.48 -27.16 -7.37
C VAL A 345 11.49 -26.15 -6.79
N VAL A 346 11.28 -24.87 -7.12
CA VAL A 346 12.04 -23.76 -6.51
C VAL A 346 11.72 -23.66 -5.03
N ASP A 347 12.71 -23.95 -4.17
CA ASP A 347 12.61 -23.82 -2.70
C ASP A 347 13.47 -22.66 -2.16
N ASP A 348 14.06 -21.86 -3.05
CA ASP A 348 14.83 -20.68 -2.69
C ASP A 348 13.93 -19.48 -2.38
N ASP A 349 14.01 -18.96 -1.16
CA ASP A 349 13.15 -17.88 -0.67
C ASP A 349 13.32 -16.59 -1.48
N ASP A 350 14.55 -16.25 -1.87
CA ASP A 350 14.83 -15.04 -2.66
C ASP A 350 14.20 -15.14 -4.04
N THR A 351 14.27 -16.32 -4.65
CA THR A 351 13.62 -16.59 -5.93
C THR A 351 12.09 -16.52 -5.82
N LEU A 352 11.50 -17.13 -4.79
CA LEU A 352 10.06 -17.10 -4.56
C LEU A 352 9.57 -15.67 -4.28
N ARG A 353 10.32 -14.86 -3.53
CA ARG A 353 10.03 -13.44 -3.32
C ARG A 353 10.02 -12.66 -4.63
N LYS A 354 10.99 -12.89 -5.53
CA LYS A 354 10.98 -12.29 -6.88
C LYS A 354 9.75 -12.69 -7.69
N CYS A 355 9.33 -13.95 -7.58
CA CYS A 355 8.13 -14.44 -8.26
C CYS A 355 6.86 -13.75 -7.74
N MET A 356 6.67 -13.71 -6.41
CA MET A 356 5.52 -13.05 -5.78
C MET A 356 5.49 -11.55 -6.06
N LYS A 357 6.65 -10.88 -6.09
CA LYS A 357 6.75 -9.45 -6.38
C LYS A 357 6.36 -9.11 -7.81
N PHE A 358 6.85 -9.88 -8.78
CA PHE A 358 6.45 -9.74 -10.18
C PHE A 358 4.95 -9.99 -10.36
N ALA A 359 4.41 -11.01 -9.69
CA ALA A 359 2.98 -11.31 -9.68
C ALA A 359 2.15 -10.18 -9.07
N SER A 360 2.61 -9.59 -7.96
CA SER A 360 1.98 -8.47 -7.29
C SER A 360 1.88 -7.24 -8.19
N ALA A 361 2.95 -6.90 -8.92
CA ALA A 361 2.95 -5.80 -9.88
C ALA A 361 2.01 -6.06 -11.07
N ALA A 362 1.98 -7.28 -11.60
CA ALA A 362 1.07 -7.65 -12.69
C ALA A 362 -0.40 -7.59 -12.27
N GLY A 363 -0.73 -8.09 -11.08
CA GLY A 363 -2.06 -7.99 -10.49
C GLY A 363 -2.49 -6.54 -10.23
N ALA A 364 -1.59 -5.72 -9.68
CA ALA A 364 -1.86 -4.30 -9.45
C ALA A 364 -2.15 -3.56 -10.77
N MET A 365 -1.35 -3.75 -11.82
CA MET A 365 -1.65 -3.09 -13.10
C MET A 365 -2.94 -3.58 -13.75
N ALA A 366 -3.31 -4.85 -13.56
CA ALA A 366 -4.54 -5.40 -14.09
C ALA A 366 -5.81 -4.77 -13.49
N VAL A 367 -5.74 -4.12 -12.31
CA VAL A 367 -6.93 -3.43 -11.76
C VAL A 367 -7.16 -2.03 -12.32
N THR A 368 -6.22 -1.51 -13.12
CA THR A 368 -6.24 -0.11 -13.61
C THR A 368 -7.06 0.09 -14.89
N LYS A 369 -7.66 -0.96 -15.44
CA LYS A 369 -8.45 -0.92 -16.68
C LYS A 369 -9.65 -1.85 -16.57
N LYS A 370 -10.74 -1.50 -17.25
CA LYS A 370 -11.97 -2.29 -17.27
C LYS A 370 -11.84 -3.57 -18.11
N GLY A 371 -12.36 -4.68 -17.59
CA GLY A 371 -12.43 -5.99 -18.21
C GLY A 371 -11.13 -6.81 -18.07
N ALA A 372 -11.26 -8.14 -17.96
CA ALA A 372 -10.11 -9.03 -17.72
C ALA A 372 -9.06 -8.99 -18.85
N VAL A 373 -9.37 -9.47 -20.05
CA VAL A 373 -8.39 -9.53 -21.16
C VAL A 373 -7.81 -8.15 -21.53
N PRO A 374 -8.62 -7.06 -21.60
CA PRO A 374 -8.10 -5.72 -21.88
C PRO A 374 -7.17 -5.16 -20.79
N SER A 375 -7.34 -5.57 -19.53
CA SER A 375 -6.58 -5.03 -18.41
C SER A 375 -5.22 -5.69 -18.21
N ILE A 376 -5.01 -6.89 -18.75
CA ILE A 376 -3.73 -7.60 -18.67
C ILE A 376 -2.60 -6.72 -19.23
N PRO A 377 -1.62 -6.33 -18.40
CA PRO A 377 -0.55 -5.41 -18.77
C PRO A 377 0.49 -6.07 -19.69
N SER A 378 1.31 -5.24 -20.34
CA SER A 378 2.53 -5.72 -20.98
C SER A 378 3.63 -5.95 -19.94
N ARG A 379 4.62 -6.77 -20.28
CA ARG A 379 5.81 -6.99 -19.43
C ARG A 379 6.49 -5.68 -19.01
N ASP A 380 6.71 -4.78 -19.96
CA ASP A 380 7.41 -3.50 -19.70
C ASP A 380 6.70 -2.67 -18.64
N VAL A 381 5.37 -2.60 -18.70
CA VAL A 381 4.55 -1.88 -17.72
C VAL A 381 4.66 -2.50 -16.32
N VAL A 382 4.74 -3.83 -16.23
CA VAL A 382 4.96 -4.53 -14.95
C VAL A 382 6.35 -4.26 -14.40
N GLU A 383 7.39 -4.32 -15.24
CA GLU A 383 8.77 -4.04 -14.82
C GLU A 383 8.96 -2.56 -14.43
N GLU A 384 8.35 -1.62 -15.15
CA GLU A 384 8.30 -0.21 -14.78
C GLU A 384 7.63 -0.01 -13.41
N LEU A 385 6.49 -0.67 -13.17
CA LEU A 385 5.83 -0.61 -11.87
C LEU A 385 6.69 -1.20 -10.75
N MET A 386 7.41 -2.29 -11.02
CA MET A 386 8.35 -2.88 -10.05
C MET A 386 9.51 -1.93 -9.74
N VAL A 387 10.12 -1.31 -10.75
CA VAL A 387 11.17 -0.32 -10.55
C VAL A 387 10.64 0.88 -9.77
N TRP A 388 9.43 1.35 -10.08
CA TRP A 388 8.78 2.43 -9.35
C TRP A 388 8.48 2.02 -7.90
N ASN A 389 7.95 0.83 -7.67
CA ASN A 389 7.72 0.31 -6.31
C ASN A 389 9.03 0.07 -5.57
N ASP A 390 10.13 -0.25 -6.25
CA ASP A 390 11.45 -0.42 -5.64
C ASP A 390 12.08 0.90 -5.31
N LYS A 391 11.94 1.90 -6.18
CA LYS A 391 12.31 3.27 -5.85
C LYS A 391 11.45 3.81 -4.73
N LYS A 392 10.14 3.55 -4.72
CA LYS A 392 9.24 3.91 -3.63
C LYS A 392 9.54 3.13 -2.35
N SER A 393 9.91 1.85 -2.43
CA SER A 393 10.28 1.03 -1.27
C SER A 393 11.67 1.40 -0.75
N ILE A 394 12.57 1.82 -1.64
CA ILE A 394 13.84 2.44 -1.30
C ILE A 394 13.53 3.81 -0.72
N GLU A 395 12.71 4.67 -1.29
CA GLU A 395 12.27 5.96 -0.73
C GLU A 395 11.48 5.78 0.58
N LEU A 396 10.82 4.63 0.82
CA LEU A 396 10.21 4.24 2.11
C LEU A 396 11.23 3.60 3.07
N ALA A 397 12.31 2.98 2.59
CA ALA A 397 13.40 2.39 3.38
C ALA A 397 14.59 3.34 3.60
N THR A 398 14.65 4.39 2.79
CA THR A 398 15.53 5.55 2.74
C THR A 398 14.68 6.81 2.86
N GLU A 399 13.46 6.69 3.38
CA GLU A 399 12.74 7.77 4.03
C GLU A 399 13.61 8.10 5.24
N THR A 400 14.61 8.93 4.94
CA THR A 400 15.17 9.99 5.75
C THR A 400 14.45 10.08 7.09
N VAL A 401 15.07 9.51 8.13
CA VAL A 401 14.63 9.68 9.52
C VAL A 401 14.32 11.18 9.69
N PRO A 402 13.07 11.52 10.03
CA PRO A 402 12.64 11.15 11.35
C PRO A 402 11.17 10.65 11.41
N ARG A 403 10.99 9.34 11.62
CA ARG A 403 9.79 8.72 12.22
C ARG A 403 10.21 7.76 13.34
N GLY A 404 10.08 8.21 14.59
CA GLY A 404 9.93 7.36 15.78
C GLY A 404 11.01 6.32 16.11
N GLY A 405 12.17 6.79 16.61
CA GLY A 405 13.01 6.01 17.55
C GLY A 405 14.06 5.07 16.95
N MET A 406 15.32 5.55 16.89
CA MET A 406 16.47 4.67 17.14
C MET A 406 17.25 5.20 18.34
N LYS A 407 17.41 4.29 19.32
CA LYS A 407 17.94 4.46 20.69
C LYS A 407 19.09 5.47 20.87
N ARG A 408 19.00 6.29 21.92
CA ARG A 408 20.16 6.46 22.82
C ARG A 408 20.20 5.22 23.72
N SER A 409 21.38 4.60 23.86
CA SER A 409 21.59 3.36 24.62
C SER A 409 21.33 3.47 26.13
N ASP A 410 21.01 4.67 26.63
CA ASP A 410 21.12 5.03 28.04
C ASP A 410 19.80 5.60 28.62
N ASP A 411 18.65 5.40 27.97
CA ASP A 411 17.37 5.87 28.53
C ASP A 411 16.76 4.80 29.47
N ASP A 412 16.97 5.03 30.76
CA ASP A 412 16.44 4.24 31.87
C ASP A 412 14.91 4.47 32.01
N GLY A 413 14.08 3.67 31.34
CA GLY A 413 12.70 3.39 31.79
C GLY A 413 11.58 3.33 30.76
N MET A 414 11.10 2.11 30.50
CA MET A 414 9.67 1.72 30.40
C MET A 414 8.73 2.54 29.47
N ASP A 415 8.98 2.61 28.16
CA ASP A 415 7.88 2.82 27.18
C ASP A 415 8.34 2.42 25.75
N ASP A 416 8.25 1.13 25.42
CA ASP A 416 8.78 0.55 24.16
C ASP A 416 7.88 0.81 22.91
N ASP A 417 6.73 1.48 23.05
CA ASP A 417 5.65 1.51 22.02
C ASP A 417 5.23 2.91 21.48
N PHE A 418 5.89 4.01 21.87
CA PHE A 418 5.48 5.35 21.41
C PHE A 418 6.09 5.74 20.04
N PRO A 419 5.28 6.02 18.99
CA PRO A 419 5.76 5.99 17.60
C PRO A 419 6.29 7.33 17.05
N PHE A 420 6.31 8.41 17.84
CA PHE A 420 6.70 9.75 17.35
C PHE A 420 8.00 10.22 17.98
N MET A 421 8.74 11.07 17.26
CA MET A 421 9.72 11.95 17.93
C MET A 421 9.10 13.31 18.17
N PHE A 422 9.75 14.02 19.09
CA PHE A 422 9.33 15.33 19.53
C PHE A 422 10.30 16.40 19.03
N GLY A 423 9.73 17.49 18.55
CA GLY A 423 10.38 18.77 18.32
C GLY A 423 9.84 19.82 19.29
N SER A 424 10.58 20.90 19.48
CA SER A 424 10.11 22.04 20.29
C SER A 424 10.62 23.32 19.67
N ARG A 425 9.93 24.43 19.93
CA ARG A 425 10.27 25.75 19.42
C ARG A 425 11.70 26.15 19.74
N LEU A 426 12.58 26.20 18.73
CA LEU A 426 13.99 26.57 18.94
C LEU A 426 14.15 27.96 19.57
N ASN A 427 13.28 28.90 19.20
CA ASN A 427 13.28 30.26 19.73
C ASN A 427 12.94 30.36 21.22
N SER A 428 12.30 29.36 21.82
CA SER A 428 11.98 29.38 23.25
C SER A 428 13.24 29.18 24.12
N MET A 429 14.30 28.62 23.55
CA MET A 429 15.57 28.42 24.26
C MET A 429 16.30 29.72 24.64
N LYS A 430 15.88 30.87 24.09
CA LYS A 430 16.41 32.18 24.50
C LYS A 430 15.85 32.67 25.84
N ASP A 431 14.72 32.12 26.27
CA ASP A 431 14.00 32.56 27.46
C ASP A 431 14.64 31.99 28.73
N ARG A 432 14.31 32.59 29.87
CA ARG A 432 14.84 32.20 31.20
C ARG A 432 16.36 32.03 31.22
N GLN A 433 17.08 33.07 30.81
CA GLN A 433 18.55 33.09 30.86
C GLN A 433 19.08 33.02 32.31
N ASP A 434 18.25 33.36 33.30
CA ASP A 434 18.54 33.21 34.73
C ASP A 434 18.75 31.75 35.17
N LEU A 435 18.32 30.77 34.35
CA LEU A 435 18.49 29.35 34.61
C LEU A 435 19.74 28.74 33.94
N LEU A 436 20.54 29.55 33.23
CA LEU A 436 21.72 29.07 32.54
C LEU A 436 22.93 28.97 33.47
N GLU A 437 23.79 28.00 33.20
CA GLU A 437 25.08 27.91 33.86
C GLU A 437 25.94 29.15 33.52
N PRO A 438 26.79 29.65 34.43
CA PRO A 438 27.59 30.86 34.17
C PRO A 438 28.49 30.80 32.92
N SER A 439 28.81 29.59 32.44
CA SER A 439 29.61 29.36 31.23
C SER A 439 28.80 29.34 29.94
N ASP A 440 27.48 29.15 30.01
CA ASP A 440 26.61 29.05 28.85
C ASP A 440 26.35 30.44 28.26
N LYS A 441 26.42 30.54 26.93
CA LYS A 441 26.01 31.73 26.17
C LYS A 441 24.77 31.39 25.38
N MET A 442 23.81 32.31 25.30
CA MET A 442 22.52 32.10 24.61
C MET A 442 22.32 33.19 23.56
N LEU A 443 23.28 33.32 22.64
CA LEU A 443 23.34 34.43 21.69
C LEU A 443 22.98 34.02 20.26
N SER A 444 23.01 32.73 19.95
CA SER A 444 22.87 32.24 18.58
C SER A 444 21.95 31.02 18.48
N PRO A 445 21.35 30.76 17.31
CA PRO A 445 20.62 29.52 17.03
C PRO A 445 21.42 28.25 17.35
N ARG A 446 22.76 28.28 17.17
CA ARG A 446 23.63 27.15 17.54
C ARG A 446 23.61 26.87 19.05
N ASP A 447 23.57 27.91 19.87
CA ASP A 447 23.47 27.75 21.32
C ASP A 447 22.08 27.23 21.72
N PHE A 448 21.04 27.64 20.98
CA PHE A 448 19.68 27.15 21.19
C PHE A 448 19.58 25.65 20.93
N VAL A 449 20.20 25.14 19.86
CA VAL A 449 20.26 23.69 19.56
C VAL A 449 20.95 22.93 20.70
N ARG A 450 22.07 23.45 21.22
CA ARG A 450 22.76 22.84 22.37
C ARG A 450 21.90 22.82 23.64
N ARG A 451 21.08 23.85 23.87
CA ARG A 451 20.15 23.89 24.99
C ARG A 451 19.02 22.88 24.80
N GLN A 452 18.45 22.76 23.59
CA GLN A 452 17.43 21.76 23.27
C GLN A 452 17.93 20.34 23.45
N ALA A 453 19.20 20.06 23.15
CA ALA A 453 19.81 18.74 23.33
C ALA A 453 19.80 18.23 24.79
N ARG A 454 19.53 19.12 25.75
CA ARG A 454 19.38 18.77 27.19
C ARG A 454 17.96 18.30 27.53
N ILE A 455 16.97 18.49 26.65
CA ILE A 455 15.58 18.06 26.85
C ILE A 455 15.51 16.55 26.68
N LYS A 456 15.10 15.83 27.73
CA LYS A 456 14.93 14.38 27.64
C LYS A 456 13.75 14.02 26.73
N GLY A 457 13.96 13.06 25.84
CA GLY A 457 12.95 12.58 24.88
C GLY A 457 12.77 13.45 23.62
N LEU A 458 13.48 14.58 23.50
CA LEU A 458 13.48 15.39 22.28
C LEU A 458 14.35 14.73 21.22
N GLY A 459 13.84 14.63 19.99
CA GLY A 459 14.54 13.95 18.89
C GLY A 459 14.90 14.86 17.73
N CYS A 460 14.13 15.92 17.47
CA CYS A 460 14.33 16.78 16.31
C CYS A 460 14.27 18.28 16.63
N VAL A 461 14.74 19.08 15.68
CA VAL A 461 14.71 20.54 15.68
C VAL A 461 14.07 21.03 14.39
N ASP A 462 13.10 21.93 14.50
CA ASP A 462 12.57 22.67 13.36
C ASP A 462 13.25 24.04 13.28
N PHE A 463 13.76 24.39 12.09
CA PHE A 463 14.51 25.62 11.86
C PHE A 463 13.68 26.65 11.14
N ASN A 464 13.61 27.87 11.68
CA ASN A 464 13.02 29.00 11.00
C ASN A 464 13.97 29.53 9.92
N TYR A 465 13.54 29.53 8.67
CA TYR A 465 14.28 30.12 7.55
C TYR A 465 13.67 31.47 7.13
N PRO A 466 14.47 32.54 6.92
CA PRO A 466 15.93 32.62 7.08
C PRO A 466 16.40 32.96 8.49
N GLN A 467 15.47 33.17 9.45
CA GLN A 467 15.75 33.72 10.78
C GLN A 467 16.89 33.02 11.55
N HIS A 468 17.04 31.70 11.41
CA HIS A 468 18.06 30.94 12.12
C HIS A 468 19.38 30.78 11.37
N PHE A 469 19.54 31.35 10.17
CA PHE A 469 20.71 31.14 9.30
C PHE A 469 21.52 32.42 9.03
N HIS A 470 21.44 33.41 9.92
CA HIS A 470 22.20 34.66 9.76
C HIS A 470 23.70 34.50 10.01
N ASP A 471 24.08 33.73 11.04
CA ASP A 471 25.47 33.66 11.53
C ASP A 471 26.17 32.34 11.16
N TRP A 472 25.49 31.45 10.44
CA TRP A 472 26.01 30.14 10.03
C TRP A 472 25.21 29.55 8.86
N THR A 473 25.84 28.62 8.15
CA THR A 473 25.31 27.95 6.96
C THR A 473 24.44 26.73 7.32
N PRO A 474 23.53 26.28 6.44
CA PRO A 474 22.77 25.04 6.61
C PRO A 474 23.65 23.81 6.91
N ASN A 475 24.84 23.72 6.29
CA ASN A 475 25.80 22.64 6.57
C ASN A 475 26.39 22.71 7.99
N GLU A 476 26.57 23.91 8.53
CA GLU A 476 27.00 24.08 9.93
C GLU A 476 25.88 23.75 10.91
N ALA A 477 24.63 24.07 10.56
CA ALA A 477 23.46 23.68 11.32
C ALA A 477 23.31 22.15 11.38
N ARG A 478 23.46 21.45 10.25
CA ARG A 478 23.48 19.98 10.21
C ARG A 478 24.56 19.39 11.12
N ARG A 479 25.78 19.92 11.05
CA ARG A 479 26.87 19.47 11.95
C ARG A 479 26.54 19.69 13.42
N ALA A 480 25.86 20.78 13.78
CA ALA A 480 25.46 21.02 15.16
C ALA A 480 24.33 20.10 15.63
N LEU A 481 23.44 19.68 14.73
CA LEU A 481 22.47 18.62 15.00
C LEU A 481 23.18 17.28 15.27
N ASP A 482 24.13 16.90 14.42
CA ASP A 482 24.95 15.69 14.61
C ASP A 482 25.72 15.72 15.94
N GLU A 483 26.35 16.86 16.28
CA GLU A 483 27.04 17.10 17.56
C GLU A 483 26.09 16.98 18.76
N ALA A 484 24.83 17.40 18.59
CA ALA A 484 23.78 17.34 19.62
C ALA A 484 23.08 15.98 19.71
N GLY A 485 23.27 15.10 18.72
CA GLY A 485 22.49 13.87 18.57
C GLY A 485 21.01 14.13 18.31
N LEU A 486 20.70 15.19 17.54
CA LEU A 486 19.36 15.56 17.09
C LEU A 486 19.30 15.48 15.57
N VAL A 487 18.10 15.48 15.01
CA VAL A 487 17.86 15.56 13.56
C VAL A 487 17.03 16.80 13.20
N ALA A 488 16.97 17.19 11.93
CA ALA A 488 16.05 18.22 11.48
C ALA A 488 14.64 17.62 11.32
N GLY A 489 13.62 18.25 11.90
CA GLY A 489 12.22 17.84 11.68
C GLY A 489 11.65 18.51 10.42
N ALA A 490 11.62 19.83 10.42
CA ALA A 490 11.20 20.63 9.27
C ALA A 490 11.96 21.96 9.14
N VAL A 491 11.84 22.58 7.96
CA VAL A 491 12.20 23.99 7.75
C VAL A 491 10.94 24.85 7.76
N CYS A 492 10.84 25.72 8.75
CA CYS A 492 9.72 26.62 8.95
C CYS A 492 9.99 27.97 8.27
N LEU A 493 9.39 28.22 7.12
CA LEU A 493 9.55 29.48 6.41
C LEU A 493 8.90 30.63 7.20
N ARG A 494 9.65 31.72 7.38
CA ARG A 494 9.21 32.96 8.06
C ARG A 494 9.63 34.15 7.20
N TYR A 495 8.67 34.77 6.51
CA TYR A 495 8.96 35.93 5.68
C TYR A 495 9.43 37.13 6.52
N PRO A 496 10.46 37.88 6.10
CA PRO A 496 10.89 39.10 6.78
C PRO A 496 9.93 40.28 6.54
N SER A 497 10.02 41.31 7.38
CA SER A 497 9.12 42.48 7.40
C SER A 497 9.07 43.30 6.10
N LYS A 498 10.02 43.12 5.17
CA LYS A 498 9.91 43.70 3.82
C LYS A 498 8.66 43.22 3.07
N PHE A 499 8.09 42.08 3.45
CA PHE A 499 6.85 41.51 2.93
C PHE A 499 5.60 41.94 3.71
N ALA A 500 5.65 43.00 4.53
CA ALA A 500 4.53 43.45 5.37
C ALA A 500 3.23 43.81 4.62
N ARG A 501 3.21 43.78 3.28
CA ARG A 501 2.02 44.02 2.43
C ARG A 501 1.58 42.75 1.67
N GLY A 502 2.04 41.58 2.09
CA GLY A 502 1.88 40.29 1.42
C GLY A 502 3.23 39.68 1.05
N ALA A 503 3.33 38.36 1.09
CA ALA A 503 4.46 37.60 0.60
C ALA A 503 4.14 37.04 -0.78
N MET A 504 3.58 35.84 -0.87
CA MET A 504 3.23 35.21 -2.15
C MET A 504 2.09 35.93 -2.87
N ASN A 505 1.28 36.69 -2.14
CA ASN A 505 0.19 37.49 -2.71
C ASN A 505 0.45 39.01 -2.71
N HIS A 506 1.71 39.44 -2.51
CA HIS A 506 2.09 40.86 -2.50
C HIS A 506 1.56 41.63 -3.73
N PRO A 507 1.16 42.92 -3.63
CA PRO A 507 0.68 43.69 -4.78
C PRO A 507 1.74 43.90 -5.88
N ASP A 508 3.00 44.14 -5.50
CA ASP A 508 4.14 44.23 -6.44
C ASP A 508 4.56 42.83 -6.93
N PRO A 509 4.51 42.57 -8.26
CA PRO A 509 4.97 41.30 -8.84
C PRO A 509 6.42 40.93 -8.53
N THR A 510 7.30 41.91 -8.38
CA THR A 510 8.72 41.68 -8.08
C THR A 510 8.89 41.08 -6.68
N MET A 511 8.18 41.65 -5.71
CA MET A 511 8.17 41.13 -4.34
C MET A 511 7.51 39.75 -4.25
N ARG A 512 6.43 39.50 -5.03
CA ARG A 512 5.85 38.14 -5.11
C ARG A 512 6.88 37.13 -5.62
N ARG A 513 7.62 37.49 -6.68
CA ARG A 513 8.66 36.62 -7.22
C ARG A 513 9.73 36.35 -6.16
N GLU A 514 10.18 37.39 -5.45
CA GLU A 514 11.18 37.25 -4.40
C GLU A 514 10.67 36.35 -3.24
N ALA A 515 9.40 36.44 -2.86
CA ALA A 515 8.80 35.57 -1.86
C ALA A 515 8.76 34.10 -2.33
N ILE A 516 8.40 33.85 -3.59
CA ILE A 516 8.38 32.51 -4.18
C ILE A 516 9.79 31.92 -4.21
N GLU A 517 10.79 32.68 -4.65
CA GLU A 517 12.18 32.21 -4.64
C GLU A 517 12.69 31.94 -3.23
N MET A 518 12.41 32.82 -2.27
CA MET A 518 12.74 32.56 -0.86
C MET A 518 12.08 31.29 -0.31
N THR A 519 10.88 30.97 -0.80
CA THR A 519 10.17 29.74 -0.41
C THR A 519 10.87 28.51 -0.97
N LYS A 520 11.37 28.59 -2.21
CA LYS A 520 12.20 27.53 -2.82
C LYS A 520 13.56 27.39 -2.15
N ASP A 521 14.18 28.48 -1.73
CA ASP A 521 15.44 28.41 -0.97
C ASP A 521 15.25 27.61 0.34
N ALA A 522 14.08 27.69 0.98
CA ALA A 522 13.78 26.89 2.17
C ALA A 522 13.77 25.38 1.88
N ALA A 523 13.33 24.96 0.69
CA ALA A 523 13.41 23.57 0.25
C ALA A 523 14.86 23.11 0.05
N GLU A 524 15.73 23.95 -0.52
CA GLU A 524 17.16 23.64 -0.61
C GLU A 524 17.78 23.47 0.78
N VAL A 525 17.41 24.33 1.73
CA VAL A 525 17.85 24.21 3.13
C VAL A 525 17.34 22.91 3.76
N ALA A 526 16.09 22.51 3.52
CA ALA A 526 15.52 21.26 4.02
C ALA A 526 16.33 20.05 3.51
N GLN A 527 16.62 20.01 2.20
CA GLN A 527 17.45 18.97 1.59
C GLN A 527 18.86 18.89 2.20
N ILE A 528 19.49 20.04 2.48
CA ILE A 528 20.82 20.07 3.12
C ILE A 528 20.75 19.51 4.54
N LEU A 529 19.74 19.90 5.31
CA LEU A 529 19.53 19.45 6.68
C LEU A 529 19.11 17.97 6.76
N GLY A 530 18.57 17.42 5.67
CA GLY A 530 18.12 16.03 5.59
C GLY A 530 16.67 15.81 6.07
N CYS A 531 15.85 16.86 6.07
CA CYS A 531 14.41 16.76 6.27
C CYS A 531 13.66 16.97 4.94
N ASP A 532 12.43 16.46 4.86
CA ASP A 532 11.62 16.46 3.65
C ASP A 532 10.40 17.41 3.74
N GLU A 533 10.26 18.19 4.82
CA GLU A 533 9.13 19.10 5.03
C GLU A 533 9.56 20.57 5.11
N VAL A 534 8.82 21.42 4.38
CA VAL A 534 8.84 22.87 4.50
C VAL A 534 7.48 23.36 4.97
N VAL A 535 7.45 23.89 6.20
CA VAL A 535 6.27 24.50 6.81
C VAL A 535 6.22 25.97 6.44
N VAL A 536 5.24 26.36 5.64
CA VAL A 536 5.02 27.74 5.21
C VAL A 536 4.02 28.42 6.14
N TRP A 537 4.52 29.34 6.95
CA TRP A 537 3.69 30.27 7.72
C TRP A 537 3.82 31.67 7.12
N SER A 538 2.80 32.10 6.39
CA SER A 538 2.81 33.41 5.74
C SER A 538 2.18 34.48 6.61
N ALA A 539 2.99 35.06 7.52
CA ALA A 539 2.60 36.11 8.45
C ALA A 539 1.88 37.32 7.83
N TYR A 540 2.06 37.55 6.53
CA TYR A 540 1.67 38.78 5.83
C TYR A 540 0.65 38.59 4.71
N ASP A 541 0.36 37.34 4.29
CA ASP A 541 -0.58 37.08 3.19
C ASP A 541 -2.03 37.20 3.68
N GLY A 542 -2.53 38.44 3.71
CA GLY A 542 -3.89 38.75 4.14
C GLY A 542 -4.26 40.21 3.95
N TYR A 543 -5.10 40.73 4.86
CA TYR A 543 -5.57 42.11 4.86
C TYR A 543 -6.02 42.55 6.25
N ASP A 544 -6.14 43.85 6.44
CA ASP A 544 -6.54 44.48 7.71
C ASP A 544 -7.91 45.15 7.64
N TYR A 545 -8.32 45.64 6.46
CA TYR A 545 -9.54 46.40 6.27
C TYR A 545 -10.44 45.82 5.16
N PRO A 546 -11.78 45.94 5.30
CA PRO A 546 -12.69 45.66 4.19
C PRO A 546 -12.31 46.47 2.94
N PHE A 547 -12.46 45.86 1.76
CA PHE A 547 -12.11 46.43 0.45
C PHE A 547 -10.60 46.68 0.20
N GLN A 548 -9.71 46.31 1.12
CA GLN A 548 -8.25 46.49 0.94
C GLN A 548 -7.68 45.63 -0.20
N VAL A 549 -8.23 44.44 -0.42
CA VAL A 549 -7.71 43.47 -1.40
C VAL A 549 -8.83 42.89 -2.27
N ASN A 550 -8.45 42.46 -3.48
CA ASN A 550 -9.30 41.61 -4.32
C ASN A 550 -9.13 40.14 -3.90
N TYR A 551 -10.08 39.61 -3.15
CA TYR A 551 -9.99 38.27 -2.57
C TYR A 551 -9.72 37.18 -3.61
N LYS A 552 -10.43 37.21 -4.75
CA LYS A 552 -10.28 36.21 -5.80
C LYS A 552 -8.90 36.25 -6.44
N GLU A 553 -8.41 37.45 -6.72
CA GLU A 553 -7.08 37.64 -7.31
C GLU A 553 -5.98 37.15 -6.35
N LYS A 554 -6.06 37.52 -5.07
CA LYS A 554 -5.07 37.15 -4.06
C LYS A 554 -5.06 35.66 -3.77
N TRP A 555 -6.24 35.03 -3.74
CA TRP A 555 -6.39 33.59 -3.65
C TRP A 555 -5.72 32.88 -4.84
N SER A 556 -6.03 33.32 -6.07
CA SER A 556 -5.45 32.74 -7.29
C SER A 556 -3.92 32.86 -7.34
N GLN A 557 -3.38 34.00 -6.86
CA GLN A 557 -1.93 34.22 -6.73
C GLN A 557 -1.30 33.24 -5.75
N LEU A 558 -1.94 33.01 -4.59
CA LEU A 558 -1.46 32.07 -3.58
C LEU A 558 -1.47 30.63 -4.09
N VAL A 559 -2.57 30.19 -4.74
CA VAL A 559 -2.66 28.86 -5.38
C VAL A 559 -1.53 28.66 -6.38
N SER A 560 -1.33 29.63 -7.28
CA SER A 560 -0.31 29.53 -8.34
C SER A 560 1.11 29.49 -7.76
N ALA A 561 1.36 30.24 -6.68
CA ALA A 561 2.66 30.25 -6.02
C ALA A 561 3.00 28.90 -5.37
N PHE A 562 2.04 28.28 -4.69
CA PHE A 562 2.23 26.94 -4.12
C PHE A 562 2.38 25.87 -5.19
N GLN A 563 1.61 25.93 -6.28
CA GLN A 563 1.80 25.04 -7.43
C GLN A 563 3.22 25.14 -7.98
N GLU A 564 3.74 26.36 -8.16
CA GLU A 564 5.10 26.56 -8.64
C GLU A 564 6.16 25.99 -7.68
N CYS A 565 5.99 26.15 -6.37
CA CYS A 565 6.93 25.59 -5.38
C CYS A 565 6.87 24.06 -5.35
N ALA A 566 5.66 23.50 -5.33
CA ALA A 566 5.41 22.06 -5.31
C ALA A 566 5.95 21.37 -6.58
N ASP A 567 5.78 22.00 -7.75
CA ASP A 567 6.28 21.50 -9.03
C ASP A 567 7.81 21.59 -9.14
N ALA A 568 8.43 22.59 -8.50
CA ALA A 568 9.88 22.75 -8.52
C ALA A 568 10.61 21.74 -7.62
N TYR A 569 9.99 21.33 -6.51
CA TYR A 569 10.56 20.38 -5.53
C TYR A 569 9.55 19.27 -5.21
N PRO A 570 9.43 18.25 -6.09
CA PRO A 570 8.44 17.18 -5.95
C PRO A 570 8.68 16.30 -4.71
N ASP A 571 9.93 16.22 -4.24
CA ASP A 571 10.33 15.41 -3.09
C ASP A 571 10.12 16.12 -1.74
N ILE A 572 9.73 17.40 -1.77
CA ILE A 572 9.46 18.20 -0.56
C ILE A 572 7.97 18.23 -0.28
N LYS A 573 7.60 17.91 0.96
CA LYS A 573 6.29 18.14 1.55
C LYS A 573 6.15 19.62 1.87
N TRP A 574 5.31 20.30 1.11
CA TRP A 574 4.94 21.70 1.35
C TRP A 574 3.71 21.74 2.24
N SER A 575 3.87 22.16 3.48
CA SER A 575 2.78 22.24 4.45
C SER A 575 2.43 23.68 4.76
N LEU A 576 1.17 24.07 4.54
CA LEU A 576 0.70 25.39 5.00
C LEU A 576 0.34 25.31 6.48
N GLU A 577 0.92 26.20 7.28
CA GLU A 577 0.51 26.49 8.65
C GLU A 577 -0.46 27.69 8.62
N TYR A 578 -1.77 27.43 8.56
CA TYR A 578 -2.76 28.51 8.52
C TYR A 578 -2.94 29.14 9.90
N LYS A 579 -3.37 30.41 9.94
CA LYS A 579 -3.68 31.14 11.17
C LYS A 579 -4.84 32.10 10.90
N PRO A 580 -5.83 32.27 11.78
CA PRO A 580 -6.95 33.17 11.50
C PRO A 580 -6.57 34.66 11.57
N THR A 581 -5.69 35.04 12.51
CA THR A 581 -5.36 36.44 12.81
C THR A 581 -4.04 36.54 13.58
N ASP A 582 -3.36 37.68 13.44
CA ASP A 582 -2.07 37.98 14.08
C ASP A 582 -1.87 39.50 14.19
N GLU A 583 -0.87 39.93 14.96
CA GLU A 583 -0.46 41.34 15.03
C GLU A 583 0.09 41.87 13.68
N ASN A 584 0.59 41.00 12.83
CA ASN A 584 1.10 41.35 11.49
C ASN A 584 -0.01 41.38 10.41
N THR A 585 -1.08 40.60 10.59
CA THR A 585 -2.18 40.46 9.63
C THR A 585 -3.49 40.21 10.37
N ARG A 586 -4.45 41.15 10.30
CA ARG A 586 -5.72 40.98 11.04
C ARG A 586 -6.62 39.89 10.47
N PHE A 587 -6.61 39.70 9.15
CA PHE A 587 -7.33 38.63 8.47
C PHE A 587 -6.42 37.94 7.46
N PHE A 588 -6.05 36.69 7.75
CA PHE A 588 -5.28 35.89 6.81
C PHE A 588 -6.13 35.46 5.63
N THR A 589 -5.47 35.26 4.48
CA THR A 589 -6.12 34.71 3.27
C THR A 589 -6.68 33.31 3.54
N VAL A 590 -5.98 32.52 4.35
CA VAL A 590 -6.37 31.18 4.77
C VAL A 590 -6.49 31.18 6.29
N ALA A 591 -7.73 31.24 6.79
CA ALA A 591 -8.01 31.53 8.21
C ALA A 591 -8.63 30.36 8.99
N SER A 592 -8.85 29.21 8.35
CA SER A 592 -9.54 28.06 8.93
C SER A 592 -9.11 26.76 8.25
N THR A 593 -9.36 25.63 8.90
CA THR A 593 -9.10 24.31 8.30
C THR A 593 -9.91 24.13 7.01
N GLY A 594 -11.15 24.63 6.96
CA GLY A 594 -11.98 24.58 5.76
C GLY A 594 -11.40 25.38 4.58
N ALA A 595 -10.89 26.59 4.83
CA ALA A 595 -10.19 27.37 3.80
C ALA A 595 -8.89 26.68 3.37
N ALA A 596 -8.14 26.12 4.33
CA ALA A 596 -6.91 25.40 4.06
C ALA A 596 -7.16 24.17 3.17
N MET A 597 -8.21 23.40 3.42
CA MET A 597 -8.59 22.25 2.58
C MET A 597 -9.06 22.66 1.17
N LEU A 598 -9.73 23.81 1.03
CA LEU A 598 -10.02 24.37 -0.30
C LEU A 598 -8.71 24.71 -1.03
N LEU A 599 -7.73 25.29 -0.34
CA LEU A 599 -6.43 25.58 -0.93
C LEU A 599 -5.70 24.30 -1.34
N VAL A 600 -5.69 23.27 -0.49
CA VAL A 600 -5.12 21.95 -0.82
C VAL A 600 -5.75 21.38 -2.10
N LYS A 601 -7.08 21.45 -2.19
CA LYS A 601 -7.84 20.99 -3.36
C LYS A 601 -7.52 21.79 -4.63
N GLU A 602 -7.33 23.10 -4.53
CA GLU A 602 -7.07 23.94 -5.71
C GLU A 602 -5.60 23.97 -6.13
N VAL A 603 -4.67 23.82 -5.18
CA VAL A 603 -3.26 23.60 -5.51
C VAL A 603 -3.12 22.27 -6.25
N ASP A 604 -3.84 21.23 -5.82
CA ASP A 604 -3.92 19.94 -6.50
C ASP A 604 -2.54 19.36 -6.82
N ARG A 605 -1.72 19.28 -5.76
CA ARG A 605 -0.41 18.64 -5.82
C ARG A 605 -0.27 17.61 -4.71
N PRO A 606 0.35 16.47 -5.01
CA PRO A 606 0.45 15.38 -4.05
C PRO A 606 1.29 15.73 -2.83
N ASN A 607 2.38 16.47 -3.05
CA ASN A 607 3.33 16.94 -2.05
C ASN A 607 2.93 18.29 -1.42
N PHE A 608 1.68 18.74 -1.60
CA PHE A 608 1.13 19.88 -0.87
C PHE A 608 0.06 19.41 0.13
N GLY A 609 0.17 19.89 1.37
CA GLY A 609 -0.65 19.50 2.51
C GLY A 609 -0.64 20.58 3.60
N LEU A 610 -0.96 20.20 4.83
CA LEU A 610 -1.14 21.12 5.95
C LEU A 610 -0.29 20.72 7.16
N THR A 611 0.12 21.74 7.90
CA THR A 611 0.58 21.61 9.28
C THR A 611 -0.42 22.30 10.17
N LEU A 612 -1.10 21.53 11.02
CA LEU A 612 -2.12 22.07 11.92
C LEU A 612 -1.47 22.53 13.22
N ASP A 613 -1.78 23.73 13.67
CA ASP A 613 -1.42 24.22 14.99
C ASP A 613 -2.66 24.23 15.90
N MET A 614 -2.52 23.66 17.10
CA MET A 614 -3.63 23.53 18.03
C MET A 614 -4.19 24.88 18.50
N GLY A 615 -3.33 25.84 18.76
CA GLY A 615 -3.69 27.20 19.15
C GLY A 615 -4.39 27.93 18.01
N HIS A 616 -3.97 27.72 16.76
CA HIS A 616 -4.62 28.29 15.58
C HIS A 616 -6.02 27.71 15.36
N MET A 617 -6.20 26.40 15.50
CA MET A 617 -7.52 25.74 15.45
C MET A 617 -8.45 26.31 16.53
N LEU A 618 -7.97 26.37 17.78
CA LEU A 618 -8.74 26.93 18.89
C LEU A 618 -9.09 28.42 18.67
N MET A 619 -8.15 29.21 18.13
CA MET A 619 -8.37 30.62 17.80
C MET A 619 -9.40 30.82 16.68
N SER A 620 -9.45 29.88 15.72
CA SER A 620 -10.47 29.85 14.66
C SER A 620 -11.84 29.40 15.17
N GLY A 621 -11.94 28.96 16.43
CA GLY A 621 -13.17 28.41 17.03
C GLY A 621 -13.48 27.00 16.55
N GLU A 622 -12.46 26.26 16.12
CA GLU A 622 -12.58 24.90 15.59
C GLU A 622 -12.40 23.86 16.71
N ASN A 623 -13.00 22.68 16.54
CA ASN A 623 -12.61 21.50 17.32
C ASN A 623 -11.32 20.92 16.67
N PRO A 624 -10.21 20.79 17.42
CA PRO A 624 -8.96 20.24 16.90
C PRO A 624 -9.08 18.81 16.36
N GLY A 625 -9.80 17.93 17.07
CA GLY A 625 -10.05 16.56 16.64
C GLY A 625 -10.80 16.50 15.29
N GLN A 626 -11.86 17.31 15.14
CA GLN A 626 -12.58 17.42 13.87
C GLN A 626 -11.67 17.89 12.74
N SER A 627 -10.82 18.88 13.02
CA SER A 627 -9.91 19.46 12.02
C SER A 627 -8.87 18.44 11.57
N ILE A 628 -8.25 17.71 12.50
CA ILE A 628 -7.33 16.60 12.21
C ILE A 628 -8.03 15.54 11.35
N SER A 629 -9.23 15.11 11.75
CA SER A 629 -10.04 14.13 11.01
C SER A 629 -10.32 14.58 9.57
N MET A 630 -10.71 15.84 9.39
CA MET A 630 -11.06 16.42 8.09
C MET A 630 -9.86 16.52 7.12
N VAL A 631 -8.65 16.77 7.64
CA VAL A 631 -7.45 16.88 6.81
C VAL A 631 -6.94 15.52 6.34
N GLY A 632 -7.03 14.49 7.18
CA GLY A 632 -6.69 13.12 6.80
C GLY A 632 -5.24 12.94 6.32
N ASP A 633 -5.07 12.37 5.13
CA ASP A 633 -3.77 12.04 4.51
C ASP A 633 -2.95 13.27 4.10
N LYS A 634 -3.59 14.45 4.06
CA LYS A 634 -2.94 15.74 3.78
C LYS A 634 -2.35 16.41 5.03
N LEU A 635 -2.39 15.75 6.19
CA LEU A 635 -1.77 16.23 7.43
C LEU A 635 -0.30 15.80 7.46
N PHE A 636 0.61 16.73 7.18
CA PHE A 636 2.05 16.46 7.14
C PHE A 636 2.72 16.71 8.49
N GLY A 637 2.33 17.80 9.17
CA GLY A 637 2.84 18.16 10.49
C GLY A 637 1.73 18.53 11.48
N ILE A 638 2.06 18.50 12.77
CA ILE A 638 1.20 19.04 13.82
C ILE A 638 2.01 19.79 14.88
N GLN A 639 1.53 20.97 15.25
CA GLN A 639 2.08 21.81 16.30
C GLN A 639 1.14 21.79 17.51
N LEU A 640 1.67 21.30 18.62
CA LEU A 640 0.97 21.05 19.88
C LEU A 640 1.25 22.18 20.87
N ASN A 641 0.19 22.82 21.31
CA ASN A 641 0.16 23.79 22.38
C ASN A 641 -1.26 23.84 22.94
N ASP A 642 -1.53 24.78 23.83
CA ASP A 642 -2.86 25.06 24.34
C ASP A 642 -3.02 26.56 24.57
N GLY A 643 -4.21 27.02 24.92
CA GLY A 643 -4.46 28.43 25.16
C GLY A 643 -5.90 28.70 25.52
N TYR A 644 -6.20 29.91 26.02
CA TYR A 644 -7.59 30.30 26.23
C TYR A 644 -8.20 30.77 24.92
N THR A 645 -9.38 30.23 24.57
CA THR A 645 -10.13 30.64 23.39
C THR A 645 -10.54 32.11 23.47
N ARG A 646 -9.71 32.99 22.90
CA ARG A 646 -9.93 34.43 22.80
C ARG A 646 -9.53 34.85 21.39
N LEU A 647 -10.37 35.69 20.78
CA LEU A 647 -10.05 36.26 19.47
C LEU A 647 -8.69 36.96 19.53
N ALA A 648 -7.79 36.56 18.62
CA ALA A 648 -6.44 37.11 18.46
C ALA A 648 -5.46 36.88 19.62
N ALA A 649 -5.65 35.83 20.44
CA ALA A 649 -4.66 35.43 21.43
C ALA A 649 -4.03 34.08 21.06
N GLU A 650 -2.75 34.11 20.70
CA GLU A 650 -1.89 32.92 20.67
C GLU A 650 -1.15 32.85 22.00
N ASP A 651 -1.63 32.01 22.91
CA ASP A 651 -1.07 31.93 24.26
C ASP A 651 0.19 31.03 24.33
N GLY A 652 0.29 30.01 23.47
CA GLY A 652 1.42 29.08 23.44
C GLY A 652 1.61 28.32 24.76
N MET A 653 0.52 27.89 25.41
CA MET A 653 0.57 27.18 26.69
C MET A 653 0.92 25.69 26.50
N MET A 654 1.27 25.01 27.60
CA MET A 654 1.52 23.56 27.62
C MET A 654 0.30 22.76 27.13
N PHE A 655 0.56 21.74 26.32
CA PHE A 655 -0.47 20.93 25.67
C PHE A 655 -1.42 20.24 26.67
N GLY A 656 -2.74 20.38 26.46
CA GLY A 656 -3.76 19.73 27.29
C GLY A 656 -3.82 20.23 28.74
N SER A 657 -3.35 21.46 29.00
CA SER A 657 -3.37 22.10 30.31
C SER A 657 -4.64 22.93 30.55
N ILE A 658 -5.25 23.45 29.49
CA ILE A 658 -6.50 24.21 29.52
C ILE A 658 -7.64 23.36 28.97
N HIS A 659 -7.37 22.62 27.89
CA HIS A 659 -8.36 21.81 27.18
C HIS A 659 -7.99 20.32 27.11
N PRO A 660 -7.93 19.61 28.25
CA PRO A 660 -7.48 18.22 28.28
C PRO A 660 -8.37 17.27 27.46
N SER A 661 -9.69 17.48 27.43
CA SER A 661 -10.61 16.65 26.64
C SER A 661 -10.38 16.80 25.13
N MET A 662 -10.17 18.03 24.63
CA MET A 662 -9.88 18.27 23.22
C MET A 662 -8.49 17.79 22.82
N ALA A 663 -7.51 17.89 23.72
CA ALA A 663 -6.18 17.33 23.51
C ALA A 663 -6.21 15.79 23.43
N LEU A 664 -7.01 15.13 24.28
CA LEU A 664 -7.24 13.69 24.21
C LEU A 664 -7.89 13.28 22.87
N GLU A 665 -8.96 13.99 22.46
CA GLU A 665 -9.63 13.76 21.18
C GLU A 665 -8.69 14.00 19.98
N ALA A 666 -7.84 15.03 20.04
CA ALA A 666 -6.85 15.29 19.00
C ALA A 666 -5.88 14.11 18.82
N LEU A 667 -5.35 13.55 19.91
CA LEU A 667 -4.47 12.37 19.84
C LEU A 667 -5.21 11.11 19.38
N TYR A 668 -6.49 10.93 19.76
CA TYR A 668 -7.34 9.88 19.19
C TYR A 668 -7.44 10.01 17.68
N GLN A 669 -7.69 11.21 17.15
CA GLN A 669 -7.81 11.44 15.71
C GLN A 669 -6.47 11.25 14.99
N LEU A 670 -5.34 11.61 15.59
CA LEU A 670 -4.01 11.26 15.04
C LEU A 670 -3.81 9.75 14.95
N ARG A 671 -4.29 8.99 15.94
CA ARG A 671 -4.20 7.52 15.96
C ARG A 671 -5.07 6.89 14.87
N VAL A 672 -6.32 7.35 14.74
CA VAL A 672 -7.27 6.91 13.71
C VAL A 672 -6.76 7.24 12.30
N ASN A 673 -6.19 8.44 12.10
CA ASN A 673 -5.64 8.86 10.82
C ASN A 673 -4.29 8.22 10.50
N ASN A 674 -3.76 7.38 11.38
CA ASN A 674 -2.43 6.79 11.27
C ASN A 674 -1.39 7.88 10.95
N PHE A 675 -1.41 8.98 11.70
CA PHE A 675 -0.46 10.07 11.54
C PHE A 675 0.96 9.56 11.78
N ARG A 676 1.91 10.17 11.07
CA ARG A 676 3.30 9.71 11.07
C ARG A 676 4.33 10.84 11.05
N GLY A 677 3.95 12.11 11.07
CA GLY A 677 4.93 13.21 11.23
C GLY A 677 5.53 13.24 12.64
N HIS A 678 6.46 14.16 12.92
CA HIS A 678 6.88 14.45 14.29
C HIS A 678 5.84 15.33 14.99
N LEU A 679 5.86 15.31 16.32
CA LEU A 679 5.03 16.17 17.16
C LEU A 679 5.86 17.37 17.60
N TYR A 680 5.48 18.57 17.17
CA TYR A 680 6.23 19.78 17.48
C TYR A 680 5.54 20.60 18.58
N PHE A 681 6.26 21.00 19.62
CA PHE A 681 5.70 21.89 20.65
C PHE A 681 5.96 23.37 20.29
N ASP A 682 4.93 24.06 19.76
CA ASP A 682 4.98 25.53 19.59
C ASP A 682 4.46 26.24 20.85
N THR A 683 5.23 26.15 21.93
CA THR A 683 4.90 26.78 23.22
C THR A 683 5.81 27.95 23.55
N PHE A 684 5.34 28.87 24.39
CA PHE A 684 5.99 30.13 24.77
C PHE A 684 6.34 30.15 26.26
N PRO A 685 7.42 29.46 26.70
CA PRO A 685 7.85 29.34 28.10
C PRO A 685 8.49 30.63 28.66
N GLN A 686 7.82 31.78 28.51
CA GLN A 686 8.36 33.08 28.94
C GLN A 686 8.54 33.17 30.47
N ARG A 687 7.78 32.37 31.23
CA ARG A 687 7.76 32.38 32.70
C ARG A 687 8.10 31.03 33.33
N THR A 688 8.39 30.03 32.52
CA THR A 688 8.64 28.63 32.87
C THR A 688 10.01 28.23 32.35
N ASP A 689 10.61 27.20 32.91
CA ASP A 689 11.87 26.67 32.36
C ASP A 689 11.57 26.00 31.00
N PRO A 690 12.15 26.48 29.88
CA PRO A 690 11.86 25.94 28.56
C PRO A 690 12.22 24.46 28.41
N ILE A 691 13.23 23.97 29.14
CA ILE A 691 13.61 22.55 29.10
C ILE A 691 12.53 21.72 29.79
N ARG A 692 12.18 22.09 31.02
CA ARG A 692 11.19 21.36 31.82
C ARG A 692 9.79 21.43 31.21
N GLU A 693 9.45 22.52 30.53
CA GLU A 693 8.17 22.64 29.83
C GLU A 693 8.07 21.66 28.66
N ALA A 694 9.13 21.55 27.84
CA ALA A 694 9.17 20.57 26.76
C ALA A 694 9.11 19.13 27.31
N GLU A 695 9.87 18.80 28.36
CA GLU A 695 9.80 17.49 29.01
C GLU A 695 8.39 17.19 29.57
N TYR A 696 7.73 18.19 30.16
CA TYR A 696 6.35 18.07 30.62
C TYR A 696 5.40 17.76 29.45
N ASN A 697 5.50 18.49 28.35
CA ASN A 697 4.67 18.25 27.17
C ASN A 697 4.90 16.86 26.57
N ILE A 698 6.15 16.38 26.50
CA ILE A 698 6.49 15.02 26.06
C ILE A 698 5.75 13.99 26.92
N GLN A 699 5.89 14.10 28.24
CA GLN A 699 5.23 13.17 29.16
C GLN A 699 3.71 13.25 29.01
N ARG A 700 3.16 14.45 28.92
CA ARG A 700 1.72 14.68 28.79
C ARG A 700 1.14 14.04 27.53
N VAL A 701 1.82 14.16 26.40
CA VAL A 701 1.42 13.50 25.16
C VAL A 701 1.48 11.98 25.31
N LYS A 702 2.55 11.42 25.89
CA LYS A 702 2.66 9.98 26.13
C LYS A 702 1.54 9.46 27.02
N ASP A 703 1.21 10.18 28.10
CA ASP A 703 0.12 9.82 29.01
C ASP A 703 -1.21 9.77 28.28
N PHE A 704 -1.53 10.82 27.52
CA PHE A 704 -2.78 10.86 26.75
C PHE A 704 -2.81 9.83 25.61
N TRP A 705 -1.68 9.55 24.97
CA TRP A 705 -1.58 8.51 23.95
C TRP A 705 -1.87 7.12 24.51
N ARG A 706 -1.34 6.81 25.71
CA ARG A 706 -1.64 5.57 26.43
C ARG A 706 -3.11 5.50 26.84
N ALA A 707 -3.67 6.59 27.37
CA ALA A 707 -5.08 6.68 27.73
C ALA A 707 -6.01 6.48 26.52
N VAL A 708 -5.70 7.08 25.38
CA VAL A 708 -6.43 6.84 24.12
C VAL A 708 -6.29 5.38 23.68
N GLY A 709 -5.11 4.79 23.83
CA GLY A 709 -4.84 3.41 23.45
C GLY A 709 -5.59 2.36 24.28
N SER A 710 -6.02 2.71 25.50
CA SER A 710 -6.78 1.82 26.40
C SER A 710 -8.31 2.00 26.30
N MET A 711 -8.79 3.01 25.57
CA MET A 711 -10.24 3.20 25.36
C MET A 711 -10.81 2.11 24.46
N ASP A 712 -12.00 1.60 24.81
CA ASP A 712 -12.71 0.57 24.04
C ASP A 712 -13.23 1.14 22.69
N PRO A 713 -12.74 0.63 21.55
CA PRO A 713 -13.16 1.10 20.22
C PRO A 713 -14.64 0.86 19.92
N ASP A 714 -15.23 -0.22 20.44
CA ASP A 714 -16.64 -0.56 20.23
C ASP A 714 -17.53 0.42 20.98
N GLU A 715 -17.13 0.78 22.21
CA GLU A 715 -17.84 1.77 23.02
C GLU A 715 -17.75 3.18 22.44
N ILE A 716 -16.58 3.59 21.94
CA ILE A 716 -16.44 4.85 21.18
C ILE A 716 -17.40 4.87 19.99
N SER A 717 -17.46 3.76 19.23
CA SER A 717 -18.32 3.63 18.05
C SER A 717 -19.80 3.68 18.41
N ARG A 718 -20.21 3.03 19.50
CA ARG A 718 -21.58 3.09 20.03
C ARG A 718 -21.96 4.51 20.43
N ILE A 719 -21.13 5.18 21.24
CA ILE A 719 -21.35 6.56 21.70
C ILE A 719 -21.54 7.51 20.52
N ALA A 720 -20.68 7.38 19.51
CA ALA A 720 -20.76 8.19 18.28
C ALA A 720 -22.05 7.91 17.50
N ALA A 721 -22.43 6.65 17.32
CA ALA A 721 -23.63 6.26 16.57
C ALA A 721 -24.95 6.70 17.25
N GLU A 722 -24.97 6.72 18.58
CA GLU A 722 -26.13 7.11 19.37
C GLU A 722 -26.17 8.61 19.70
N HIS A 723 -25.12 9.36 19.36
CA HIS A 723 -24.90 10.74 19.80
C HIS A 723 -24.99 10.88 21.33
N ASP A 724 -24.42 9.92 22.06
CA ASP A 724 -24.51 9.82 23.52
C ASP A 724 -23.54 10.77 24.22
N ALA A 725 -23.99 12.00 24.45
CA ALA A 725 -23.17 13.02 25.10
C ALA A 725 -22.74 12.65 26.53
N LEU A 726 -23.55 11.90 27.28
CA LEU A 726 -23.19 11.50 28.65
C LEU A 726 -22.16 10.38 28.63
N GLY A 727 -22.35 9.36 27.79
CA GLY A 727 -21.37 8.29 27.59
C GLY A 727 -20.02 8.85 27.13
N SER A 728 -20.01 9.83 26.24
CA SER A 728 -18.78 10.52 25.83
C SER A 728 -18.05 11.18 27.01
N LEU A 729 -18.78 11.89 27.88
CA LEU A 729 -18.17 12.53 29.06
C LEU A 729 -17.67 11.52 30.08
N GLU A 730 -18.39 10.41 30.28
CA GLU A 730 -17.98 9.32 31.17
C GLU A 730 -16.69 8.66 30.67
N LEU A 731 -16.63 8.34 29.37
CA LEU A 731 -15.47 7.76 28.71
C LEU A 731 -14.24 8.68 28.79
N ILE A 732 -14.40 9.97 28.51
CA ILE A 732 -13.30 10.95 28.62
C ILE A 732 -12.82 11.05 30.08
N ASN A 733 -13.73 11.08 31.05
CA ASN A 733 -13.35 11.15 32.46
C ASN A 733 -12.63 9.89 32.94
N GLU A 734 -13.00 8.72 32.42
CA GLU A 734 -12.31 7.46 32.69
C GLU A 734 -10.89 7.49 32.13
N ALA A 735 -10.73 7.87 30.86
CA ALA A 735 -9.42 7.98 30.21
C ALA A 735 -8.49 8.97 30.94
N LEU A 736 -9.01 10.11 31.40
CA LEU A 736 -8.22 11.12 32.12
C LEU A 736 -7.86 10.75 33.59
N ARG A 737 -8.41 9.65 34.13
CA ARG A 737 -8.09 9.16 35.50
C ARG A 737 -6.97 8.12 35.53
N GLN A 738 -6.70 7.49 34.39
CA GLN A 738 -5.58 6.55 34.20
C GLN A 738 -4.26 7.32 34.18
#